data_AF-A0AA97A4I8-F1
#
_entry.id   AF-A0AA97A4I8-F1
#
_cell.length_a   1.000
_cell.length_b   1.000
_cell.length_c   1.000
_cell.angle_alpha   90.00
_cell.angle_beta   90.00
_cell.angle_gamma   90.00
#
_symmetry.space_group_name_H-M   'P 1'
#
loop_
_entity.id
_entity.type
_entity.pdbx_description
1 polymer ?
#
loop_
_entity_poly.entity_id
_entity_poly.type
_entity_poly.pdbx_seq_one_letter_code
_entity_poly.pdbx_strand_id
1 'polypeptide(L)'
;MAIKSLFLTFIIFSVLLLLCGTAAAATSVSTVSDLENISSVANLSGDYILTQNLIIPAGTWASIGNNTNPFIGNFNGNNYTITFAGDTAFTNDMTANNGYGLFGNVNGSANISNLNINVSGNLTIPADSNRFGVLVGRIGESGTVLVSNCSITATGNYSILGNASIGGLAGYMGNGTVKNSSSNIHVKTAGNNAGGFIGEVYNGVISNSYSMGNVNGKFYVGGFIGTVWEADVANCYATGNVNGMQYAGGLVGLLWSGNVLNCYASGAVDSNYQAGGLVGLAYEGNVSECYATGDIFSATDCAGGLFGQFEGNISESYATGNVTAVQNGSGGIAGAFNGTMEKCYATGTTNGINFVGGLVGDLHNGTISECYATGSVIASGDYAGGLVGLNEGWIASVYQISDSYALNKIVTGNENVGRIYGNYSLLGPTPGLKPITITNTYAWENMSGDFDGNPADRGIDISSTEVWQTYPAGTVWSNLDSTVWKQNSFSSSNSYNYRLPILNWQTEILEEDASHLRPKVSPGGGTGGATVIPQNNTAEVKGYESSSSGAILILETVDSSNASKKLTATYELKDANGNSFNPKMIYITNQSGHAEQIFLTNGITYTIYETKASEGYQPLNGSIKIVVNDDLTVQPVLGYNLTQNGGVYTLTIPNSPETAPDNGNKSWFGTWWWLILFILILIIAVAGYWYYKNSSSKSKK
;
A
#
# COMPACT_ATOMS: atom_id res chain seq x y z
N MET A 1 75.22 15.69 -14.20
CA MET A 1 73.97 14.96 -13.88
C MET A 1 73.43 15.28 -12.49
N ALA A 2 74.25 15.33 -11.43
CA ALA A 2 73.79 15.57 -10.06
C ALA A 2 72.99 16.89 -9.85
N ILE A 3 73.37 17.99 -10.50
CA ILE A 3 72.69 19.29 -10.36
C ILE A 3 71.29 19.29 -11.00
N LYS A 4 71.08 18.55 -12.11
CA LYS A 4 69.76 18.41 -12.74
C LYS A 4 68.82 17.52 -11.90
N SER A 5 69.37 16.52 -11.21
CA SER A 5 68.61 15.67 -10.28
C SER A 5 68.11 16.47 -9.09
N LEU A 6 68.96 17.32 -8.48
CA LEU A 6 68.58 18.12 -7.32
C LEU A 6 67.50 19.17 -7.66
N PHE A 7 67.58 19.77 -8.86
CA PHE A 7 66.62 20.76 -9.32
C PHE A 7 65.24 20.13 -9.64
N LEU A 8 65.24 18.93 -10.22
CA LEU A 8 64.02 18.17 -10.49
C LEU A 8 63.35 17.70 -9.19
N THR A 9 64.12 17.23 -8.21
CA THR A 9 63.59 16.88 -6.89
C THR A 9 63.01 18.09 -6.15
N PHE A 10 63.65 19.26 -6.26
CA PHE A 10 63.14 20.48 -5.64
C PHE A 10 61.83 20.97 -6.29
N ILE A 11 61.71 20.88 -7.62
CA ILE A 11 60.47 21.19 -8.35
C ILE A 11 59.37 20.19 -8.01
N ILE A 12 59.67 18.88 -7.94
CA ILE A 12 58.69 17.86 -7.54
C ILE A 12 58.23 18.11 -6.10
N PHE A 13 59.14 18.47 -5.19
CA PHE A 13 58.80 18.74 -3.78
C PHE A 13 57.98 20.02 -3.63
N SER A 14 58.30 21.07 -4.38
CA SER A 14 57.54 22.32 -4.37
C SER A 14 56.18 22.17 -5.08
N VAL A 15 56.07 21.35 -6.12
CA VAL A 15 54.79 20.98 -6.73
C VAL A 15 53.96 20.07 -5.81
N LEU A 16 54.58 19.16 -5.04
CA LEU A 16 53.90 18.38 -4.00
C LEU A 16 53.41 19.27 -2.84
N LEU A 17 54.16 20.31 -2.47
CA LEU A 17 53.74 21.30 -1.47
C LEU A 17 52.65 22.25 -1.98
N LEU A 18 52.61 22.56 -3.29
CA LEU A 18 51.50 23.27 -3.91
C LEU A 18 50.25 22.39 -4.12
N LEU A 19 50.41 21.08 -4.28
CA LEU A 19 49.32 20.09 -4.34
C LEU A 19 48.83 19.67 -2.94
N CYS A 20 49.70 19.76 -1.94
CA CYS A 20 49.37 19.75 -0.51
C CYS A 20 49.01 21.17 -0.06
N GLY A 21 48.04 21.79 -0.73
CA GLY A 21 47.31 22.89 -0.10
C GLY A 21 46.84 22.35 1.24
N THR A 22 47.28 22.95 2.35
CA THR A 22 46.85 22.59 3.68
C THR A 22 45.33 22.71 3.69
N ALA A 23 44.60 21.60 3.57
CA ALA A 23 43.19 21.58 3.90
C ALA A 23 43.12 22.13 5.33
N ALA A 24 42.49 23.29 5.50
CA ALA A 24 42.25 23.82 6.83
C ALA A 24 41.57 22.72 7.63
N ALA A 25 42.05 22.46 8.85
CA ALA A 25 41.44 21.43 9.69
C ALA A 25 39.94 21.73 9.82
N ALA A 26 39.10 20.70 9.63
CA ALA A 26 37.65 20.86 9.72
C ALA A 26 37.26 21.51 11.05
N THR A 27 36.36 22.48 10.99
CA THR A 27 35.87 23.22 12.15
C THR A 27 35.04 22.28 13.01
N SER A 28 35.43 22.12 14.27
CA SER A 28 34.69 21.29 15.23
C SER A 28 33.36 21.93 15.58
N VAL A 29 32.29 21.16 15.47
CA VAL A 29 30.95 21.53 15.92
C VAL A 29 30.63 20.69 17.15
N SER A 30 30.44 21.36 18.29
CA SER A 30 30.29 20.75 19.61
C SER A 30 29.08 21.28 20.37
N THR A 31 28.48 22.38 19.94
CA THR A 31 27.30 22.98 20.57
C THR A 31 26.23 23.32 19.53
N VAL A 32 24.99 23.53 19.97
CA VAL A 32 23.93 24.06 19.08
C VAL A 32 24.28 25.46 18.57
N SER A 33 24.93 26.29 19.39
CA SER A 33 25.41 27.60 18.97
C SER A 33 26.47 27.53 17.86
N ASP A 34 27.27 26.47 17.80
CA ASP A 34 28.18 26.27 16.67
C ASP A 34 27.41 26.08 15.36
N LEU A 35 26.27 25.35 15.37
CA LEU A 35 25.40 25.21 14.21
C LEU A 35 24.73 26.54 13.82
N GLU A 36 24.23 27.29 14.81
CA GLU A 36 23.63 28.62 14.60
C GLU A 36 24.64 29.62 14.02
N ASN A 37 25.91 29.50 14.41
CA ASN A 37 26.99 30.31 13.84
C ASN A 37 27.19 29.99 12.35
N ILE A 38 27.15 28.72 11.92
CA ILE A 38 27.23 28.38 10.49
C ILE A 38 26.15 29.12 9.68
N SER A 39 24.93 29.20 10.22
CA SER A 39 23.81 29.90 9.59
C SER A 39 24.00 31.43 9.55
N SER A 40 24.54 32.03 10.63
CA SER A 40 24.58 33.50 10.82
C SER A 40 25.83 34.20 10.30
N VAL A 41 27.02 33.58 10.32
CA VAL A 41 28.29 34.21 9.88
C VAL A 41 28.63 34.01 8.40
N ALA A 42 27.70 33.48 7.60
CA ALA A 42 27.87 33.25 6.16
C ALA A 42 29.08 32.37 5.77
N ASN A 43 29.69 31.62 6.69
CA ASN A 43 30.70 30.61 6.35
C ASN A 43 30.06 29.32 5.84
N LEU A 44 29.19 29.46 4.84
CA LEU A 44 28.41 28.39 4.25
C LEU A 44 29.24 27.48 3.33
N SER A 45 30.53 27.79 3.15
CA SER A 45 31.50 27.04 2.34
C SER A 45 32.54 26.29 3.17
N GLY A 46 32.46 26.34 4.49
CA GLY A 46 33.46 25.75 5.39
C GLY A 46 33.41 24.21 5.45
N ASP A 47 34.47 23.64 6.02
CA ASP A 47 34.53 22.23 6.40
C ASP A 47 34.18 22.09 7.88
N TYR A 48 33.19 21.26 8.19
CA TYR A 48 32.64 21.08 9.54
C TYR A 48 32.60 19.61 9.93
N ILE A 49 32.90 19.32 11.20
CA ILE A 49 32.81 17.97 11.76
C ILE A 49 32.16 17.98 13.14
N LEU A 50 31.14 17.14 13.34
CA LEU A 50 30.56 16.94 14.67
C LEU A 50 31.54 16.18 15.58
N THR A 51 31.60 16.62 16.84
CA THR A 51 32.47 16.03 17.87
C THR A 51 31.69 15.35 18.99
N GLN A 52 30.37 15.56 19.06
CA GLN A 52 29.45 14.93 20.00
C GLN A 52 28.01 15.01 19.50
N ASN A 53 27.11 14.26 20.15
CA ASN A 53 25.67 14.41 19.93
C ASN A 53 25.20 15.80 20.37
N LEU A 54 24.26 16.38 19.63
CA LEU A 54 23.67 17.68 19.91
C LEU A 54 22.16 17.55 20.13
N ILE A 55 21.61 18.38 21.01
CA ILE A 55 20.18 18.43 21.31
C ILE A 55 19.70 19.85 21.06
N ILE A 56 18.93 20.03 19.99
CA ILE A 56 18.21 21.27 19.67
C ILE A 56 16.92 21.27 20.52
N PRO A 57 16.73 22.25 21.41
CA PRO A 57 15.53 22.32 22.24
C PRO A 57 14.29 22.66 21.42
N ALA A 58 13.10 22.38 21.96
CA ALA A 58 11.83 22.81 21.37
C ALA A 58 11.79 24.33 21.17
N GLY A 59 11.17 24.79 20.08
CA GLY A 59 11.11 26.21 19.74
C GLY A 59 11.28 26.44 18.24
N THR A 60 12.07 27.45 17.89
CA THR A 60 12.28 27.87 16.50
C THR A 60 13.66 27.44 16.01
N TRP A 61 13.74 26.89 14.80
CA TRP A 61 15.00 26.61 14.12
C TRP A 61 15.15 27.43 12.84
N ALA A 62 16.23 28.22 12.75
CA ALA A 62 16.62 28.91 11.53
C ALA A 62 17.51 27.98 10.69
N SER A 63 17.04 27.63 9.50
CA SER A 63 17.72 26.66 8.64
C SER A 63 19.13 27.12 8.24
N ILE A 64 20.09 26.19 8.12
CA ILE A 64 21.44 26.51 7.62
C ILE A 64 21.39 26.69 6.10
N GLY A 65 21.69 27.89 5.63
CA GLY A 65 21.64 28.26 4.21
C GLY A 65 20.21 28.48 3.69
N ASN A 66 20.09 29.40 2.73
CA ASN A 66 18.82 29.79 2.11
C ASN A 66 18.97 29.95 0.59
N ASN A 67 17.89 30.33 -0.11
CA ASN A 67 17.90 30.40 -1.56
C ASN A 67 18.93 31.42 -2.12
N THR A 68 19.23 32.48 -1.37
CA THR A 68 20.22 33.51 -1.75
C THR A 68 21.65 33.08 -1.41
N ASN A 69 21.82 32.49 -0.23
CA ASN A 69 23.11 32.02 0.28
C ASN A 69 22.97 30.54 0.66
N PRO A 70 23.11 29.61 -0.29
CA PRO A 70 23.02 28.19 -0.01
C PRO A 70 24.28 27.70 0.74
N PHE A 71 24.13 26.61 1.48
CA PHE A 71 25.27 25.85 1.98
C PHE A 71 25.99 25.16 0.80
N ILE A 72 27.28 25.41 0.68
CA ILE A 72 28.17 24.91 -0.39
C ILE A 72 29.41 24.19 0.15
N GLY A 73 29.52 24.01 1.47
CA GLY A 73 30.67 23.44 2.17
C GLY A 73 30.53 21.93 2.46
N ASN A 74 31.38 21.43 3.36
CA ASN A 74 31.36 20.04 3.80
C ASN A 74 30.89 19.94 5.26
N PHE A 75 29.92 19.09 5.53
CA PHE A 75 29.43 18.79 6.88
C PHE A 75 29.49 17.28 7.14
N ASN A 76 30.42 16.86 7.98
CA ASN A 76 30.56 15.47 8.39
C ASN A 76 30.01 15.28 9.82
N GLY A 77 28.90 14.54 9.93
CA GLY A 77 28.29 14.22 11.22
C GLY A 77 29.11 13.25 12.07
N ASN A 78 30.16 12.61 11.52
CA ASN A 78 31.02 11.67 12.24
C ASN A 78 30.24 10.59 13.02
N ASN A 79 29.10 10.18 12.46
CA ASN A 79 28.09 9.27 13.03
C ASN A 79 27.41 9.76 14.32
N TYR A 80 27.62 11.01 14.73
CA TYR A 80 26.88 11.62 15.82
C TYR A 80 25.45 11.97 15.41
N THR A 81 24.62 12.16 16.43
CA THR A 81 23.20 12.46 16.31
C THR A 81 22.90 13.91 16.68
N ILE A 82 22.14 14.60 15.83
CA ILE A 82 21.47 15.85 16.17
C ILE A 82 20.01 15.52 16.49
N THR A 83 19.54 15.88 17.68
CA THR A 83 18.16 15.61 18.13
C THR A 83 17.34 16.89 18.20
N PHE A 84 16.21 16.94 17.51
CA PHE A 84 15.14 17.91 17.76
C PHE A 84 14.27 17.41 18.92
N ALA A 85 14.46 17.97 20.12
CA ALA A 85 13.95 17.42 21.38
C ALA A 85 12.45 17.63 21.64
N GLY A 86 11.75 18.38 20.78
CA GLY A 86 10.33 18.63 20.90
C GLY A 86 9.81 19.42 19.71
N ASP A 87 8.63 20.03 19.86
CA ASP A 87 7.98 20.76 18.79
C ASP A 87 8.92 21.86 18.24
N THR A 88 9.15 21.82 16.94
CA THR A 88 10.10 22.70 16.25
C THR A 88 9.40 23.39 15.09
N ALA A 89 9.39 24.71 15.12
CA ALA A 89 8.93 25.55 14.01
C ALA A 89 10.15 26.01 13.19
N PHE A 90 10.17 25.68 11.90
CA PHE A 90 11.25 26.12 11.03
C PHE A 90 10.99 27.53 10.51
N THR A 91 12.05 28.33 10.42
CA THR A 91 12.01 29.68 9.83
C THR A 91 13.11 29.85 8.79
N ASN A 92 12.83 30.67 7.78
CA ASN A 92 13.79 31.12 6.78
C ASN A 92 13.39 32.52 6.29
N ASP A 93 14.32 33.25 5.67
CA ASP A 93 14.07 34.60 5.14
C ASP A 93 13.07 34.53 3.98
N MET A 94 11.85 35.08 4.17
CA MET A 94 10.62 34.89 3.38
C MET A 94 10.75 35.22 1.88
N THR A 95 11.47 34.38 1.14
CA THR A 95 11.63 34.46 -0.31
C THR A 95 11.06 33.20 -0.96
N ALA A 96 10.48 33.37 -2.15
CA ALA A 96 9.97 32.24 -2.93
C ALA A 96 11.08 31.22 -3.18
N ASN A 97 10.72 29.92 -3.24
CA ASN A 97 11.62 28.78 -3.48
C ASN A 97 12.57 28.37 -2.34
N ASN A 98 12.34 28.83 -1.11
CA ASN A 98 13.11 28.38 0.05
C ASN A 98 12.86 26.92 0.43
N GLY A 99 13.95 26.29 0.88
CA GLY A 99 13.93 25.04 1.60
C GLY A 99 13.96 25.25 3.12
N TYR A 100 13.40 24.29 3.84
CA TYR A 100 13.37 24.22 5.31
C TYR A 100 13.86 22.84 5.77
N GLY A 101 14.69 22.83 6.80
CA GLY A 101 15.33 21.64 7.36
C GLY A 101 16.46 22.03 8.30
N LEU A 102 17.27 21.06 8.74
CA LEU A 102 18.55 21.40 9.38
C LEU A 102 19.36 22.32 8.45
N PHE A 103 19.45 21.92 7.18
CA PHE A 103 19.90 22.76 6.07
C PHE A 103 18.69 23.21 5.25
N GLY A 104 18.57 24.51 4.98
CA GLY A 104 17.47 25.05 4.18
C GLY A 104 17.73 24.78 2.71
N ASN A 105 18.78 25.37 2.17
CA ASN A 105 19.24 25.16 0.80
C ASN A 105 20.70 24.73 0.77
N VAL A 106 20.99 23.68 0.00
CA VAL A 106 22.35 23.20 -0.28
C VAL A 106 22.58 23.27 -1.79
N ASN A 107 23.79 23.62 -2.23
CA ASN A 107 24.09 23.78 -3.66
C ASN A 107 25.57 23.59 -3.97
N GLY A 108 25.95 23.71 -5.25
CA GLY A 108 27.36 23.69 -5.65
C GLY A 108 28.01 22.34 -5.35
N SER A 109 29.14 22.34 -4.65
CA SER A 109 29.89 21.13 -4.29
C SER A 109 29.62 20.65 -2.86
N ALA A 110 28.48 21.02 -2.28
CA ALA A 110 28.17 20.68 -0.89
C ALA A 110 28.22 19.16 -0.64
N ASN A 111 28.78 18.76 0.50
CA ASN A 111 28.77 17.38 0.96
C ASN A 111 28.22 17.31 2.39
N ILE A 112 27.14 16.56 2.59
CA ILE A 112 26.59 16.26 3.91
C ILE A 112 26.69 14.75 4.11
N SER A 113 27.42 14.31 5.14
CA SER A 113 27.65 12.88 5.35
C SER A 113 27.71 12.43 6.80
N ASN A 114 27.44 11.13 7.01
CA ASN A 114 27.61 10.42 8.29
C ASN A 114 26.86 11.09 9.45
N LEU A 115 25.61 11.50 9.22
CA LEU A 115 24.83 12.27 10.18
C LEU A 115 23.53 11.57 10.53
N ASN A 116 23.28 11.40 11.83
CA ASN A 116 22.00 10.94 12.32
C ASN A 116 21.17 12.14 12.79
N ILE A 117 19.89 12.15 12.43
CA ILE A 117 18.91 13.11 12.97
C ILE A 117 17.82 12.33 13.70
N ASN A 118 17.58 12.70 14.96
CA ASN A 118 16.45 12.21 15.72
C ASN A 118 15.40 13.32 15.93
N VAL A 119 14.12 12.97 15.80
CA VAL A 119 13.00 13.88 16.01
C VAL A 119 12.12 13.31 17.13
N SER A 120 11.83 14.12 18.15
CA SER A 120 10.95 13.74 19.28
C SER A 120 9.78 14.70 19.49
N GLY A 121 9.47 15.53 18.49
CA GLY A 121 8.31 16.42 18.50
C GLY A 121 7.80 16.71 17.09
N ASN A 122 6.75 17.53 16.98
CA ASN A 122 6.18 17.90 15.69
C ASN A 122 7.06 18.89 14.96
N LEU A 123 7.17 18.73 13.65
CA LEU A 123 7.92 19.63 12.77
C LEU A 123 6.92 20.45 11.96
N THR A 124 6.95 21.77 12.16
CA THR A 124 6.02 22.71 11.51
C THR A 124 6.78 23.67 10.62
N ILE A 125 6.27 23.88 9.41
CA ILE A 125 6.79 24.89 8.47
C ILE A 125 5.75 25.99 8.21
N PRO A 126 6.18 27.18 7.75
CA PRO A 126 5.29 28.22 7.29
C PRO A 126 4.39 27.76 6.12
N ALA A 127 3.20 28.36 6.00
CA ALA A 127 2.10 27.89 5.14
C ALA A 127 2.26 28.18 3.63
N ASP A 128 3.33 28.87 3.23
CA ASP A 128 3.68 29.17 1.84
C ASP A 128 4.28 27.96 1.11
N SER A 129 4.32 28.03 -0.23
CA SER A 129 4.74 26.96 -1.16
C SER A 129 6.21 26.59 -0.99
N ASN A 130 6.49 25.81 0.03
CA ASN A 130 7.83 25.55 0.52
C ASN A 130 8.33 24.15 0.11
N ARG A 131 9.60 23.88 0.40
CA ARG A 131 10.21 22.55 0.26
C ARG A 131 10.75 22.17 1.62
N PHE A 132 10.36 21.02 2.15
CA PHE A 132 10.82 20.61 3.47
C PHE A 132 11.36 19.18 3.47
N GLY A 133 12.54 19.06 4.06
CA GLY A 133 13.06 17.79 4.53
C GLY A 133 13.78 18.00 5.85
N VAL A 134 13.72 17.00 6.74
CA VAL A 134 14.29 17.16 8.08
C VAL A 134 15.78 17.46 8.02
N LEU A 135 16.49 16.82 7.09
CA LEU A 135 17.90 17.11 6.84
C LEU A 135 18.07 18.30 5.90
N VAL A 136 17.48 18.26 4.70
CA VAL A 136 17.68 19.27 3.67
C VAL A 136 16.34 19.76 3.09
N GLY A 137 16.04 21.04 3.16
CA GLY A 137 14.85 21.57 2.48
C GLY A 137 14.93 21.43 0.95
N ARG A 138 16.01 21.96 0.38
CA ARG A 138 16.26 21.97 -1.07
C ARG A 138 17.71 21.63 -1.39
N ILE A 139 17.91 20.59 -2.18
CA ILE A 139 19.13 20.39 -2.98
C ILE A 139 18.96 21.17 -4.28
N GLY A 140 19.86 22.12 -4.53
CA GLY A 140 19.80 23.03 -5.67
C GLY A 140 19.94 22.32 -7.03
N GLU A 141 19.75 23.09 -8.09
CA GLU A 141 19.79 22.60 -9.48
C GLU A 141 21.21 22.64 -10.08
N SER A 142 22.19 23.20 -9.38
CA SER A 142 23.54 23.39 -9.89
C SER A 142 24.61 22.72 -9.02
N GLY A 143 25.55 22.04 -9.68
CA GLY A 143 26.69 21.41 -9.02
C GLY A 143 26.50 19.92 -8.78
N THR A 144 27.28 19.37 -7.84
CA THR A 144 27.42 17.94 -7.56
C THR A 144 27.19 17.68 -6.08
N VAL A 145 26.08 18.18 -5.55
CA VAL A 145 25.74 17.99 -4.13
C VAL A 145 25.68 16.50 -3.81
N LEU A 146 26.34 16.11 -2.71
CA LEU A 146 26.32 14.75 -2.20
C LEU A 146 25.71 14.72 -0.80
N VAL A 147 24.66 13.92 -0.62
CA VAL A 147 24.14 13.53 0.69
C VAL A 147 24.35 12.04 0.87
N SER A 148 25.10 11.61 1.90
CA SER A 148 25.40 10.18 2.06
C SER A 148 25.54 9.70 3.50
N ASN A 149 25.14 8.46 3.77
CA ASN A 149 25.23 7.87 5.11
C ASN A 149 24.48 8.70 6.16
N CYS A 150 23.29 9.18 5.82
CA CYS A 150 22.45 9.97 6.72
C CYS A 150 21.21 9.20 7.14
N SER A 151 20.87 9.20 8.43
CA SER A 151 19.67 8.54 8.95
C SER A 151 18.77 9.53 9.67
N ILE A 152 17.49 9.55 9.29
CA ILE A 152 16.47 10.37 9.92
C ILE A 152 15.49 9.42 10.63
N THR A 153 15.37 9.56 11.95
CA THR A 153 14.48 8.74 12.77
C THR A 153 13.58 9.59 13.64
N ALA A 154 12.35 9.15 13.87
CA ALA A 154 11.47 9.72 14.88
C ALA A 154 11.30 8.75 16.06
N THR A 155 11.34 9.28 17.30
CA THR A 155 11.14 8.50 18.53
C THR A 155 9.67 8.48 18.95
N GLY A 156 8.77 8.10 18.05
CA GLY A 156 7.31 8.13 18.24
C GLY A 156 6.55 8.42 16.93
N ASN A 157 5.22 8.56 17.02
CA ASN A 157 4.38 8.91 15.87
C ASN A 157 4.35 10.43 15.70
N TYR A 158 5.29 10.99 14.92
CA TYR A 158 5.38 12.43 14.68
C TYR A 158 5.16 12.76 13.21
N SER A 159 4.33 13.76 12.95
CA SER A 159 4.00 14.20 11.59
C SER A 159 4.75 15.48 11.23
N ILE A 160 5.27 15.53 10.00
CA ILE A 160 5.67 16.79 9.36
C ILE A 160 4.41 17.44 8.80
N LEU A 161 4.08 18.67 9.24
CA LEU A 161 2.88 19.40 8.80
C LEU A 161 3.26 20.59 7.90
N GLY A 162 2.67 20.66 6.70
CA GLY A 162 2.90 21.75 5.75
C GLY A 162 2.11 21.66 4.44
N ASN A 163 2.17 22.71 3.62
CA ASN A 163 1.61 22.78 2.27
C ASN A 163 2.75 22.96 1.24
N ALA A 164 3.53 21.89 1.05
CA ALA A 164 4.84 21.93 0.40
C ALA A 164 5.18 20.59 -0.26
N SER A 165 6.25 20.54 -1.04
CA SER A 165 6.93 19.27 -1.37
C SER A 165 7.64 18.79 -0.12
N ILE A 166 7.17 17.68 0.47
CA ILE A 166 7.64 17.16 1.76
C ILE A 166 8.34 15.83 1.56
N GLY A 167 9.57 15.71 2.10
CA GLY A 167 10.27 14.45 2.30
C GLY A 167 10.79 14.29 3.72
N GLY A 168 11.06 13.07 4.16
CA GLY A 168 11.73 12.85 5.44
C GLY A 168 13.20 13.31 5.43
N LEU A 169 13.93 13.03 4.34
CA LEU A 169 15.31 13.49 4.13
C LEU A 169 15.35 14.85 3.44
N ALA A 170 14.70 14.97 2.26
CA ALA A 170 14.68 16.21 1.49
C ALA A 170 13.31 16.62 0.93
N GLY A 171 13.03 17.92 0.87
CA GLY A 171 11.80 18.40 0.23
C GLY A 171 11.85 18.38 -1.28
N TYR A 172 12.97 18.86 -1.83
CA TYR A 172 13.21 18.92 -3.27
C TYR A 172 14.67 18.63 -3.59
N MET A 173 14.88 17.92 -4.70
CA MET A 173 16.19 17.65 -5.27
C MET A 173 16.25 18.10 -6.73
N GLY A 174 17.05 19.13 -7.01
CA GLY A 174 17.26 19.64 -8.36
C GLY A 174 18.27 18.81 -9.14
N ASN A 175 19.52 18.78 -8.66
CA ASN A 175 20.60 17.95 -9.19
C ASN A 175 21.51 17.51 -8.03
N GLY A 176 21.91 16.24 -8.01
CA GLY A 176 22.86 15.73 -7.02
C GLY A 176 22.86 14.21 -6.90
N THR A 177 23.47 13.73 -5.83
CA THR A 177 23.45 12.32 -5.46
C THR A 177 23.04 12.16 -4.00
N VAL A 178 22.04 11.31 -3.75
CA VAL A 178 21.67 10.87 -2.41
C VAL A 178 21.91 9.37 -2.31
N LYS A 179 22.68 8.92 -1.32
CA LYS A 179 22.95 7.48 -1.18
C LYS A 179 23.11 6.98 0.23
N ASN A 180 22.93 5.68 0.44
CA ASN A 180 23.17 5.00 1.73
C ASN A 180 22.43 5.68 2.89
N SER A 181 21.21 6.16 2.67
CA SER A 181 20.53 7.02 3.62
C SER A 181 19.11 6.53 3.89
N SER A 182 18.56 6.87 5.06
CA SER A 182 17.27 6.33 5.50
C SER A 182 16.37 7.37 6.16
N SER A 183 15.06 7.16 6.03
CA SER A 183 14.04 7.96 6.72
C SER A 183 12.99 7.06 7.38
N ASN A 184 12.77 7.24 8.68
CA ASN A 184 11.67 6.62 9.41
C ASN A 184 10.85 7.71 10.12
N ILE A 185 10.17 8.53 9.33
CA ILE A 185 9.28 9.61 9.80
C ILE A 185 7.93 9.51 9.11
N HIS A 186 6.85 9.74 9.86
CA HIS A 186 5.52 9.84 9.30
C HIS A 186 5.33 11.20 8.61
N VAL A 187 4.95 11.16 7.33
CA VAL A 187 4.71 12.36 6.53
C VAL A 187 3.21 12.59 6.41
N LYS A 188 2.73 13.79 6.78
CA LYS A 188 1.32 14.19 6.64
C LYS A 188 1.21 15.60 6.07
N THR A 189 0.94 15.70 4.77
CA THR A 189 0.93 16.98 4.06
C THR A 189 -0.39 17.23 3.34
N ALA A 190 -0.79 18.50 3.28
CA ALA A 190 -1.86 18.97 2.38
C ALA A 190 -1.30 19.38 1.00
N GLY A 191 0.03 19.39 0.87
CA GLY A 191 0.76 19.74 -0.35
C GLY A 191 0.68 18.66 -1.43
N ASN A 192 1.18 19.03 -2.61
CA ASN A 192 1.01 18.21 -3.81
C ASN A 192 1.98 17.03 -3.87
N ASN A 193 3.20 17.15 -3.36
CA ASN A 193 4.21 16.11 -3.43
C ASN A 193 4.56 15.62 -2.02
N ALA A 194 4.35 14.33 -1.76
CA ALA A 194 4.63 13.70 -0.48
C ALA A 194 5.49 12.45 -0.69
N GLY A 195 6.71 12.45 -0.16
CA GLY A 195 7.58 11.28 -0.14
C GLY A 195 8.00 10.94 1.28
N GLY A 196 8.10 9.66 1.65
CA GLY A 196 8.67 9.29 2.95
C GLY A 196 10.17 9.64 3.05
N PHE A 197 10.86 9.75 1.91
CA PHE A 197 12.28 10.08 1.80
C PHE A 197 12.51 11.44 1.12
N ILE A 198 12.03 11.62 -0.12
CA ILE A 198 12.15 12.90 -0.85
C ILE A 198 10.80 13.34 -1.42
N GLY A 199 10.42 14.60 -1.24
CA GLY A 199 9.16 15.11 -1.79
C GLY A 199 9.15 15.10 -3.32
N GLU A 200 10.16 15.70 -3.94
CA GLU A 200 10.25 15.85 -5.39
C GLU A 200 11.71 15.78 -5.86
N VAL A 201 11.95 15.06 -6.96
CA VAL A 201 13.26 14.95 -7.61
C VAL A 201 13.12 15.39 -9.06
N TYR A 202 13.84 16.44 -9.44
CA TYR A 202 13.91 16.90 -10.81
C TYR A 202 14.95 16.10 -11.60
N ASN A 203 16.18 16.02 -11.10
CA ASN A 203 17.28 15.27 -11.70
C ASN A 203 18.23 14.75 -10.61
N GLY A 204 18.99 13.71 -10.95
CA GLY A 204 20.08 13.17 -10.13
C GLY A 204 19.96 11.66 -9.92
N VAL A 205 20.68 11.18 -8.91
CA VAL A 205 20.74 9.75 -8.57
C VAL A 205 20.41 9.53 -7.11
N ILE A 206 19.47 8.63 -6.85
CA ILE A 206 19.15 8.15 -5.52
C ILE A 206 19.45 6.65 -5.46
N SER A 207 20.28 6.23 -4.50
CA SER A 207 20.65 4.82 -4.40
C SER A 207 20.84 4.27 -3.00
N ASN A 208 20.63 2.96 -2.82
CA ASN A 208 20.90 2.24 -1.57
C ASN A 208 20.24 2.92 -0.35
N SER A 209 18.99 3.36 -0.52
CA SER A 209 18.32 4.24 0.45
C SER A 209 16.88 3.80 0.67
N TYR A 210 16.31 4.11 1.82
CA TYR A 210 14.98 3.60 2.15
C TYR A 210 14.14 4.49 3.05
N SER A 211 12.82 4.27 3.01
CA SER A 211 11.85 4.87 3.90
C SER A 211 10.96 3.84 4.60
N MET A 212 10.60 4.10 5.85
CA MET A 212 9.75 3.18 6.64
C MET A 212 8.50 3.84 7.23
N GLY A 213 8.46 5.17 7.29
CA GLY A 213 7.32 5.89 7.85
C GLY A 213 6.13 5.95 6.89
N ASN A 214 4.92 5.95 7.45
CA ASN A 214 3.69 6.09 6.66
C ASN A 214 3.64 7.47 5.97
N VAL A 215 3.00 7.55 4.80
CA VAL A 215 2.90 8.78 4.01
C VAL A 215 1.43 9.07 3.69
N ASN A 216 0.96 10.23 4.15
CA ASN A 216 -0.38 10.76 3.88
C ASN A 216 -0.24 12.06 3.08
N GLY A 217 -0.74 12.06 1.85
CA GLY A 217 -0.62 13.19 0.95
C GLY A 217 -1.83 13.38 0.04
N LYS A 218 -1.77 14.42 -0.81
CA LYS A 218 -2.90 14.81 -1.65
C LYS A 218 -2.75 14.31 -3.09
N PHE A 219 -1.83 14.87 -3.86
CA PHE A 219 -1.78 14.68 -5.31
C PHE A 219 -0.85 13.54 -5.73
N TYR A 220 0.44 13.65 -5.44
CA TYR A 220 1.46 12.67 -5.78
C TYR A 220 2.10 12.17 -4.49
N VAL A 221 1.77 10.94 -4.12
CA VAL A 221 2.12 10.37 -2.82
C VAL A 221 2.93 9.10 -3.05
N GLY A 222 4.20 9.13 -2.67
CA GLY A 222 5.08 7.97 -2.72
C GLY A 222 5.56 7.58 -1.34
N GLY A 223 5.61 6.28 -1.05
CA GLY A 223 6.22 5.81 0.20
C GLY A 223 7.69 6.22 0.30
N PHE A 224 8.41 6.33 -0.81
CA PHE A 224 9.79 6.81 -0.90
C PHE A 224 9.88 8.21 -1.50
N ILE A 225 9.42 8.41 -2.74
CA ILE A 225 9.51 9.71 -3.46
C ILE A 225 8.12 10.17 -3.93
N GLY A 226 7.73 11.42 -3.69
CA GLY A 226 6.46 11.94 -4.20
C GLY A 226 6.44 11.99 -5.74
N THR A 227 7.37 12.74 -6.34
CA THR A 227 7.47 12.91 -7.79
C THR A 227 8.91 12.78 -8.28
N VAL A 228 9.11 12.08 -9.40
CA VAL A 228 10.38 11.98 -10.13
C VAL A 228 10.18 12.54 -11.55
N TRP A 229 11.03 13.48 -11.95
CA TRP A 229 11.01 14.06 -13.30
C TRP A 229 11.98 13.36 -14.26
N GLU A 230 13.28 13.42 -14.00
CA GLU A 230 14.37 12.92 -14.85
C GLU A 230 15.51 12.36 -13.98
N ALA A 231 15.22 11.35 -13.15
CA ALA A 231 16.20 10.83 -12.19
C ALA A 231 16.25 9.31 -12.12
N ASP A 232 17.41 8.78 -11.70
CA ASP A 232 17.61 7.35 -11.48
C ASP A 232 17.40 7.00 -10.00
N VAL A 233 16.56 5.99 -9.76
CA VAL A 233 16.26 5.44 -8.44
C VAL A 233 16.65 3.96 -8.44
N ALA A 234 17.70 3.61 -7.68
CA ALA A 234 18.26 2.26 -7.71
C ALA A 234 18.51 1.66 -6.33
N ASN A 235 18.19 0.38 -6.11
CA ASN A 235 18.43 -0.29 -4.82
C ASN A 235 17.75 0.44 -3.65
N CYS A 236 16.51 0.90 -3.85
CA CYS A 236 15.77 1.67 -2.86
C CYS A 236 14.47 0.97 -2.46
N TYR A 237 13.99 1.22 -1.24
CA TYR A 237 12.73 0.62 -0.81
C TYR A 237 11.89 1.47 0.14
N ALA A 238 10.59 1.15 0.17
CA ALA A 238 9.62 1.73 1.10
C ALA A 238 8.80 0.64 1.81
N THR A 239 8.57 0.80 3.12
CA THR A 239 7.74 -0.14 3.91
C THR A 239 6.56 0.50 4.62
N GLY A 240 6.47 1.84 4.62
CA GLY A 240 5.34 2.56 5.23
C GLY A 240 4.09 2.50 4.36
N ASN A 241 2.92 2.53 5.00
CA ASN A 241 1.64 2.60 4.29
C ASN A 241 1.48 3.97 3.61
N VAL A 242 0.83 3.99 2.46
CA VAL A 242 0.62 5.18 1.64
C VAL A 242 -0.87 5.47 1.50
N ASN A 243 -1.29 6.68 1.86
CA ASN A 243 -2.66 7.16 1.67
C ASN A 243 -2.65 8.42 0.79
N GLY A 244 -3.27 8.35 -0.38
CA GLY A 244 -3.32 9.44 -1.36
C GLY A 244 -4.73 9.86 -1.76
N MET A 245 -4.92 11.15 -2.06
CA MET A 245 -6.21 11.62 -2.61
C MET A 245 -6.28 11.52 -4.15
N GLN A 246 -5.15 11.41 -4.85
CA GLN A 246 -5.12 11.21 -6.31
C GLN A 246 -4.22 10.07 -6.75
N TYR A 247 -2.91 10.30 -6.91
CA TYR A 247 -1.96 9.29 -7.40
C TYR A 247 -1.10 8.81 -6.24
N ALA A 248 -1.24 7.54 -5.89
CA ALA A 248 -0.51 6.93 -4.79
C ALA A 248 0.34 5.76 -5.28
N GLY A 249 1.62 5.77 -4.96
CA GLY A 249 2.56 4.69 -5.22
C GLY A 249 3.25 4.22 -3.95
N GLY A 250 3.44 2.92 -3.77
CA GLY A 250 4.17 2.41 -2.60
C GLY A 250 5.63 2.88 -2.57
N LEU A 251 6.27 3.11 -3.71
CA LEU A 251 7.60 3.71 -3.82
C LEU A 251 7.54 5.14 -4.36
N VAL A 252 6.95 5.36 -5.54
CA VAL A 252 6.92 6.66 -6.23
C VAL A 252 5.49 7.09 -6.54
N GLY A 253 5.08 8.31 -6.18
CA GLY A 253 3.75 8.80 -6.55
C GLY A 253 3.60 9.00 -8.07
N LEU A 254 4.48 9.81 -8.65
CA LEU A 254 4.54 10.11 -10.08
C LEU A 254 5.96 9.92 -10.64
N LEU A 255 6.07 9.20 -11.76
CA LEU A 255 7.29 9.04 -12.54
C LEU A 255 7.10 9.62 -13.95
N TRP A 256 7.72 10.77 -14.24
CA TRP A 256 7.69 11.33 -15.60
C TRP A 256 8.67 10.65 -16.53
N SER A 257 9.92 10.49 -16.09
CA SER A 257 10.99 9.81 -16.83
C SER A 257 12.10 9.37 -15.86
N GLY A 258 13.00 8.51 -16.33
CA GLY A 258 14.10 7.96 -15.55
C GLY A 258 14.00 6.45 -15.33
N ASN A 259 14.98 5.88 -14.63
CA ASN A 259 15.04 4.44 -14.37
C ASN A 259 14.70 4.14 -12.90
N VAL A 260 13.86 3.12 -12.69
CA VAL A 260 13.63 2.52 -11.38
C VAL A 260 14.15 1.08 -11.42
N LEU A 261 15.24 0.82 -10.71
CA LEU A 261 15.99 -0.44 -10.80
C LEU A 261 16.16 -1.08 -9.43
N ASN A 262 15.86 -2.37 -9.33
CA ASN A 262 16.07 -3.15 -8.10
C ASN A 262 15.45 -2.46 -6.87
N CYS A 263 14.18 -2.04 -6.98
CA CYS A 263 13.49 -1.31 -5.94
C CYS A 263 12.22 -2.05 -5.49
N TYR A 264 11.80 -1.84 -4.25
CA TYR A 264 10.58 -2.48 -3.76
C TYR A 264 9.73 -1.66 -2.79
N ALA A 265 8.45 -2.02 -2.73
CA ALA A 265 7.51 -1.48 -1.76
C ALA A 265 6.71 -2.59 -1.06
N SER A 266 6.45 -2.42 0.24
CA SER A 266 5.71 -3.43 1.04
C SER A 266 4.57 -2.89 1.89
N GLY A 267 4.46 -1.57 2.02
CA GLY A 267 3.31 -0.95 2.68
C GLY A 267 2.06 -1.04 1.81
N ALA A 268 0.89 -1.06 2.46
CA ALA A 268 -0.39 -0.98 1.75
C ALA A 268 -0.57 0.40 1.10
N VAL A 269 -1.26 0.45 -0.04
CA VAL A 269 -1.54 1.68 -0.78
C VAL A 269 -3.05 1.87 -0.89
N ASP A 270 -3.55 2.96 -0.30
CA ASP A 270 -4.94 3.39 -0.38
C ASP A 270 -5.02 4.73 -1.13
N SER A 271 -5.78 4.76 -2.23
CA SER A 271 -5.97 5.95 -3.04
C SER A 271 -7.43 6.20 -3.37
N ASN A 272 -7.82 7.48 -3.39
CA ASN A 272 -9.14 7.86 -3.89
C ASN A 272 -9.27 7.81 -5.42
N TYR A 273 -8.17 7.90 -6.19
CA TYR A 273 -8.22 7.98 -7.66
C TYR A 273 -7.42 6.86 -8.35
N GLN A 274 -6.09 6.92 -8.36
CA GLN A 274 -5.24 5.88 -8.96
C GLN A 274 -4.23 5.36 -7.94
N ALA A 275 -4.01 4.04 -7.95
CA ALA A 275 -3.11 3.37 -7.01
C ALA A 275 -2.18 2.36 -7.69
N GLY A 276 -0.89 2.43 -7.38
CA GLY A 276 0.10 1.43 -7.76
C GLY A 276 0.90 0.96 -6.57
N GLY A 277 1.18 -0.34 -6.47
CA GLY A 277 2.01 -0.84 -5.36
C GLY A 277 3.46 -0.36 -5.42
N LEU A 278 4.00 -0.03 -6.59
CA LEU A 278 5.32 0.57 -6.76
C LEU A 278 5.22 2.04 -7.19
N VAL A 279 4.53 2.32 -8.30
CA VAL A 279 4.39 3.67 -8.85
C VAL A 279 2.92 4.00 -9.11
N GLY A 280 2.43 5.14 -8.64
CA GLY A 280 1.02 5.52 -8.86
C GLY A 280 0.71 5.77 -10.34
N LEU A 281 1.46 6.68 -10.94
CA LEU A 281 1.37 7.05 -12.37
C LEU A 281 2.78 7.14 -12.97
N ALA A 282 2.97 6.57 -14.17
CA ALA A 282 4.19 6.76 -14.95
C ALA A 282 3.87 7.16 -16.41
N TYR A 283 4.59 8.17 -16.92
CA TYR A 283 4.47 8.65 -18.31
C TYR A 283 5.56 8.12 -19.23
N GLU A 284 6.79 8.11 -18.75
CA GLU A 284 7.93 7.51 -19.41
C GLU A 284 8.80 6.89 -18.32
N GLY A 285 9.42 5.76 -18.60
CA GLY A 285 10.32 5.14 -17.62
C GLY A 285 10.69 3.71 -17.97
N ASN A 286 11.85 3.29 -17.49
CA ASN A 286 12.24 1.89 -17.48
C ASN A 286 12.21 1.39 -16.04
N VAL A 287 11.39 0.39 -15.79
CA VAL A 287 11.29 -0.26 -14.48
C VAL A 287 11.80 -1.68 -14.61
N SER A 288 12.78 -2.05 -13.80
CA SER A 288 13.38 -3.38 -13.88
C SER A 288 13.76 -3.92 -12.51
N GLU A 289 13.64 -5.24 -12.34
CA GLU A 289 13.99 -5.93 -11.09
C GLU A 289 13.22 -5.40 -9.86
N CYS A 290 11.98 -4.93 -10.06
CA CYS A 290 11.22 -4.28 -9.01
C CYS A 290 10.06 -5.14 -8.50
N TYR A 291 9.64 -4.92 -7.25
CA TYR A 291 8.47 -5.64 -6.73
C TYR A 291 7.64 -4.87 -5.71
N ALA A 292 6.37 -5.25 -5.60
CA ALA A 292 5.47 -4.75 -4.56
C ALA A 292 4.65 -5.87 -3.91
N THR A 293 4.43 -5.75 -2.60
CA THR A 293 3.78 -6.82 -1.81
C THR A 293 2.60 -6.35 -0.97
N GLY A 294 2.41 -5.03 -0.80
CA GLY A 294 1.29 -4.47 -0.06
C GLY A 294 -0.03 -4.55 -0.83
N ASP A 295 -1.14 -4.65 -0.11
CA ASP A 295 -2.48 -4.60 -0.72
C ASP A 295 -2.78 -3.20 -1.27
N ILE A 296 -3.50 -3.16 -2.39
CA ILE A 296 -3.78 -1.97 -3.18
C ILE A 296 -5.29 -1.72 -3.25
N PHE A 297 -5.70 -0.49 -2.94
CA PHE A 297 -7.07 -0.04 -3.05
C PHE A 297 -7.17 1.28 -3.83
N SER A 298 -8.10 1.33 -4.78
CA SER A 298 -8.50 2.54 -5.51
C SER A 298 -10.01 2.72 -5.49
N ALA A 299 -10.47 3.92 -5.09
CA ALA A 299 -11.90 4.20 -4.93
C ALA A 299 -12.61 4.64 -6.22
N THR A 300 -11.93 5.23 -7.20
CA THR A 300 -12.63 5.84 -8.36
C THR A 300 -12.03 5.59 -9.73
N ASP A 301 -10.83 5.03 -9.83
CA ASP A 301 -10.20 4.71 -11.12
C ASP A 301 -9.31 3.46 -10.98
N CYS A 302 -8.31 3.33 -11.84
CA CYS A 302 -7.49 2.13 -11.96
C CYS A 302 -6.58 1.85 -10.75
N ALA A 303 -6.32 0.55 -10.56
CA ALA A 303 -5.37 0.06 -9.58
C ALA A 303 -4.52 -1.05 -10.19
N GLY A 304 -3.24 -1.07 -9.84
CA GLY A 304 -2.41 -2.23 -10.15
C GLY A 304 -1.36 -2.55 -9.11
N GLY A 305 -0.96 -3.83 -9.11
CA GLY A 305 -0.01 -4.33 -8.11
C GLY A 305 1.35 -3.65 -8.15
N LEU A 306 1.82 -3.20 -9.33
CA LEU A 306 2.97 -2.32 -9.46
C LEU A 306 2.55 -0.89 -9.86
N PHE A 307 1.60 -0.75 -10.79
CA PHE A 307 1.24 0.53 -11.37
C PHE A 307 -0.27 0.80 -11.37
N GLY A 308 -0.68 2.02 -11.03
CA GLY A 308 -2.03 2.48 -11.37
C GLY A 308 -2.14 2.61 -12.89
N GLN A 309 -1.36 3.52 -13.45
CA GLN A 309 -1.17 3.67 -14.89
C GLN A 309 0.32 3.71 -15.24
N PHE A 310 0.71 3.03 -16.31
CA PHE A 310 2.10 2.95 -16.74
C PHE A 310 2.26 3.10 -18.24
N GLU A 311 3.12 4.05 -18.62
CA GLU A 311 3.60 4.24 -19.98
C GLU A 311 5.13 4.07 -19.99
N GLY A 312 5.63 3.00 -20.63
CA GLY A 312 7.07 2.70 -20.64
C GLY A 312 7.41 1.22 -20.77
N ASN A 313 8.62 0.85 -20.32
CA ASN A 313 9.10 -0.53 -20.33
C ASN A 313 9.21 -1.08 -18.92
N ILE A 314 8.68 -2.27 -18.68
CA ILE A 314 8.87 -3.03 -17.46
C ILE A 314 9.50 -4.40 -17.78
N SER A 315 10.51 -4.78 -17.02
CA SER A 315 11.10 -6.11 -17.07
C SER A 315 11.35 -6.72 -15.69
N GLU A 316 11.33 -8.06 -15.60
CA GLU A 316 11.84 -8.81 -14.44
C GLU A 316 11.25 -8.35 -13.09
N SER A 317 9.96 -8.04 -13.08
CA SER A 317 9.29 -7.37 -11.96
C SER A 317 7.99 -8.07 -11.55
N TYR A 318 7.57 -7.93 -10.30
CA TYR A 318 6.41 -8.69 -9.82
C TYR A 318 5.58 -8.05 -8.71
N ALA A 319 4.32 -8.44 -8.61
CA ALA A 319 3.43 -8.03 -7.53
C ALA A 319 2.72 -9.21 -6.86
N THR A 320 2.61 -9.17 -5.53
CA THR A 320 1.94 -10.23 -4.75
C THR A 320 0.77 -9.75 -3.90
N GLY A 321 0.64 -8.45 -3.67
CA GLY A 321 -0.46 -7.87 -2.92
C GLY A 321 -1.79 -7.97 -3.67
N ASN A 322 -2.90 -8.03 -2.95
CA ASN A 322 -4.22 -8.04 -3.59
C ASN A 322 -4.53 -6.65 -4.15
N VAL A 323 -5.26 -6.60 -5.26
CA VAL A 323 -5.61 -5.35 -5.95
C VAL A 323 -7.12 -5.21 -5.98
N THR A 324 -7.63 -4.04 -5.57
CA THR A 324 -9.05 -3.70 -5.67
C THR A 324 -9.24 -2.31 -6.25
N ALA A 325 -9.97 -2.23 -7.36
CA ALA A 325 -10.44 -0.97 -7.95
C ALA A 325 -11.97 -0.94 -7.93
N VAL A 326 -12.57 0.11 -7.38
CA VAL A 326 -14.04 0.23 -7.27
C VAL A 326 -14.69 0.74 -8.57
N GLN A 327 -13.92 0.99 -9.63
CA GLN A 327 -14.45 1.28 -10.97
C GLN A 327 -13.75 0.43 -12.05
N ASN A 328 -12.96 1.06 -12.91
CA ASN A 328 -12.39 0.45 -14.11
C ASN A 328 -10.89 0.21 -13.94
N GLY A 329 -10.33 -0.79 -14.63
CA GLY A 329 -8.89 -0.96 -14.79
C GLY A 329 -8.21 -1.53 -13.55
N SER A 330 -8.46 -2.80 -13.26
CA SER A 330 -7.79 -3.52 -12.16
C SER A 330 -6.85 -4.56 -12.73
N GLY A 331 -5.55 -4.43 -12.45
CA GLY A 331 -4.53 -5.33 -12.98
C GLY A 331 -3.58 -5.87 -11.91
N GLY A 332 -3.20 -7.14 -11.99
CA GLY A 332 -2.20 -7.68 -11.07
C GLY A 332 -0.83 -6.98 -11.14
N ILE A 333 -0.44 -6.45 -12.30
CA ILE A 333 0.74 -5.59 -12.49
C ILE A 333 0.35 -4.14 -12.71
N ALA A 334 -0.53 -3.86 -13.67
CA ALA A 334 -0.88 -2.50 -14.07
C ALA A 334 -2.39 -2.33 -14.27
N GLY A 335 -2.98 -1.29 -13.67
CA GLY A 335 -4.38 -0.95 -13.91
C GLY A 335 -4.63 -0.55 -15.37
N ALA A 336 -3.81 0.37 -15.89
CA ALA A 336 -3.74 0.73 -17.30
C ALA A 336 -2.28 0.70 -17.82
N PHE A 337 -2.08 0.23 -19.04
CA PHE A 337 -0.73 -0.03 -19.56
C PHE A 337 -0.54 0.37 -21.03
N ASN A 338 0.59 1.04 -21.30
CA ASN A 338 1.10 1.35 -22.63
C ASN A 338 2.62 1.08 -22.71
N GLY A 339 3.07 0.14 -23.53
CA GLY A 339 4.49 -0.14 -23.74
C GLY A 339 4.87 -1.62 -23.71
N THR A 340 6.01 -1.96 -23.10
CA THR A 340 6.58 -3.33 -23.14
C THR A 340 6.64 -3.94 -21.75
N MET A 341 6.07 -5.13 -21.56
CA MET A 341 6.14 -5.91 -20.33
C MET A 341 6.80 -7.26 -20.62
N GLU A 342 7.97 -7.49 -20.02
CA GLU A 342 8.76 -8.70 -20.23
C GLU A 342 9.08 -9.39 -18.90
N LYS A 343 8.98 -10.72 -18.79
CA LYS A 343 9.43 -11.47 -17.60
C LYS A 343 8.79 -10.98 -16.28
N CYS A 344 7.50 -10.63 -16.31
CA CYS A 344 6.79 -10.10 -15.15
C CYS A 344 5.73 -11.07 -14.63
N TYR A 345 5.37 -10.96 -13.34
CA TYR A 345 4.31 -11.81 -12.79
C TYR A 345 3.49 -11.21 -11.66
N ALA A 346 2.23 -11.65 -11.56
CA ALA A 346 1.32 -11.28 -10.48
C ALA A 346 0.72 -12.51 -9.79
N THR A 347 0.64 -12.46 -8.46
CA THR A 347 0.06 -13.56 -7.65
C THR A 347 -1.09 -13.14 -6.75
N GLY A 348 -1.27 -11.84 -6.51
CA GLY A 348 -2.38 -11.32 -5.71
C GLY A 348 -3.71 -11.46 -6.42
N THR A 349 -4.80 -11.54 -5.65
CA THR A 349 -6.16 -11.54 -6.23
C THR A 349 -6.47 -10.14 -6.78
N THR A 350 -7.08 -10.09 -7.97
CA THR A 350 -7.44 -8.84 -8.64
C THR A 350 -8.96 -8.71 -8.68
N ASN A 351 -9.49 -7.69 -7.99
CA ASN A 351 -10.90 -7.36 -7.92
C ASN A 351 -11.19 -6.04 -8.64
N GLY A 352 -12.28 -5.98 -9.40
CA GLY A 352 -12.72 -4.73 -10.05
C GLY A 352 -14.18 -4.75 -10.49
N ILE A 353 -14.67 -3.63 -11.04
CA ILE A 353 -15.96 -3.63 -11.75
C ILE A 353 -15.74 -4.04 -13.20
N ASN A 354 -15.07 -3.21 -14.00
CA ASN A 354 -14.76 -3.51 -15.40
C ASN A 354 -13.26 -3.55 -15.68
N PHE A 355 -12.87 -4.23 -16.75
CA PHE A 355 -11.48 -4.28 -17.24
C PHE A 355 -10.55 -4.85 -16.17
N VAL A 356 -10.82 -6.10 -15.78
CA VAL A 356 -10.08 -6.78 -14.72
C VAL A 356 -9.17 -7.83 -15.34
N GLY A 357 -7.86 -7.67 -15.19
CA GLY A 357 -6.87 -8.59 -15.74
C GLY A 357 -5.91 -9.13 -14.69
N GLY A 358 -5.50 -10.39 -14.82
CA GLY A 358 -4.50 -10.93 -13.90
C GLY A 358 -3.13 -10.26 -14.01
N LEU A 359 -2.79 -9.63 -15.15
CA LEU A 359 -1.61 -8.77 -15.31
C LEU A 359 -2.03 -7.31 -15.56
N VAL A 360 -2.86 -7.06 -16.57
CA VAL A 360 -3.20 -5.71 -17.01
C VAL A 360 -4.71 -5.53 -17.02
N GLY A 361 -5.23 -4.50 -16.36
CA GLY A 361 -6.65 -4.17 -16.43
C GLY A 361 -7.03 -3.71 -17.84
N ASP A 362 -6.46 -2.59 -18.27
CA ASP A 362 -6.66 -1.99 -19.59
C ASP A 362 -5.35 -1.85 -20.37
N LEU A 363 -5.28 -2.48 -21.55
CA LEU A 363 -4.14 -2.44 -22.45
C LEU A 363 -4.40 -1.46 -23.61
N HIS A 364 -3.78 -0.28 -23.57
CA HIS A 364 -3.94 0.76 -24.60
C HIS A 364 -3.09 0.51 -25.86
N ASN A 365 -1.86 0.04 -25.68
CA ASN A 365 -0.93 -0.30 -26.76
C ASN A 365 0.29 -0.99 -26.13
N GLY A 366 0.66 -2.20 -26.55
CA GLY A 366 1.83 -2.82 -25.97
C GLY A 366 2.05 -4.29 -26.27
N THR A 367 3.21 -4.74 -25.83
CA THR A 367 3.63 -6.15 -25.91
C THR A 367 3.81 -6.71 -24.51
N ILE A 368 3.20 -7.86 -24.25
CA ILE A 368 3.37 -8.64 -23.03
C ILE A 368 4.04 -9.94 -23.44
N SER A 369 5.26 -10.17 -22.98
CA SER A 369 6.04 -11.37 -23.31
C SER A 369 6.57 -12.03 -22.05
N GLU A 370 6.56 -13.36 -22.02
CA GLU A 370 7.22 -14.12 -20.96
C GLU A 370 6.66 -13.82 -19.54
N CYS A 371 5.35 -13.56 -19.44
CA CYS A 371 4.71 -13.16 -18.20
C CYS A 371 3.74 -14.23 -17.67
N TYR A 372 3.40 -14.17 -16.38
CA TYR A 372 2.37 -15.04 -15.82
C TYR A 372 1.53 -14.43 -14.70
N ALA A 373 0.26 -14.81 -14.61
CA ALA A 373 -0.62 -14.47 -13.50
C ALA A 373 -1.20 -15.71 -12.84
N THR A 374 -1.26 -15.73 -11.50
CA THR A 374 -1.81 -16.87 -10.72
C THR A 374 -2.97 -16.49 -9.82
N GLY A 375 -3.11 -15.21 -9.47
CA GLY A 375 -4.18 -14.72 -8.61
C GLY A 375 -5.56 -14.87 -9.26
N SER A 376 -6.60 -14.97 -8.44
CA SER A 376 -7.98 -14.98 -8.97
C SER A 376 -8.32 -13.62 -9.59
N VAL A 377 -9.09 -13.63 -10.67
CA VAL A 377 -9.60 -12.43 -11.34
C VAL A 377 -11.11 -12.35 -11.12
N ILE A 378 -11.56 -11.30 -10.46
CA ILE A 378 -12.95 -11.15 -10.02
C ILE A 378 -13.48 -9.78 -10.49
N ALA A 379 -14.19 -9.78 -11.62
CA ALA A 379 -14.98 -8.65 -12.08
C ALA A 379 -16.43 -8.78 -11.60
N SER A 380 -17.01 -7.67 -11.13
CA SER A 380 -18.45 -7.57 -10.85
C SER A 380 -19.26 -6.96 -12.00
N GLY A 381 -18.56 -6.42 -13.01
CA GLY A 381 -19.06 -5.95 -14.29
C GLY A 381 -18.52 -6.80 -15.43
N ASP A 382 -18.12 -6.14 -16.53
CA ASP A 382 -17.73 -6.79 -17.78
C ASP A 382 -16.21 -6.80 -17.98
N TYR A 383 -15.74 -7.62 -18.91
CA TYR A 383 -14.35 -7.65 -19.39
C TYR A 383 -13.36 -8.13 -18.33
N ALA A 384 -13.35 -9.45 -18.13
CA ALA A 384 -12.41 -10.13 -17.24
C ALA A 384 -11.50 -11.08 -18.02
N GLY A 385 -10.18 -10.92 -17.87
CA GLY A 385 -9.20 -11.78 -18.54
C GLY A 385 -8.16 -12.34 -17.58
N GLY A 386 -7.73 -13.59 -17.78
CA GLY A 386 -6.68 -14.17 -16.94
C GLY A 386 -5.35 -13.39 -17.02
N LEU A 387 -5.02 -12.78 -18.17
CA LEU A 387 -3.89 -11.85 -18.32
C LEU A 387 -4.36 -10.40 -18.50
N VAL A 388 -5.26 -10.11 -19.44
CA VAL A 388 -5.64 -8.74 -19.83
C VAL A 388 -7.15 -8.53 -19.75
N GLY A 389 -7.65 -7.52 -19.03
CA GLY A 389 -9.08 -7.24 -18.97
C GLY A 389 -9.64 -6.73 -20.29
N LEU A 390 -9.25 -5.52 -20.67
CA LEU A 390 -9.67 -4.83 -21.89
C LEU A 390 -8.49 -4.55 -22.83
N ASN A 391 -8.79 -4.49 -24.12
CA ASN A 391 -7.99 -3.78 -25.10
C ASN A 391 -8.87 -2.85 -25.95
N GLU A 392 -8.62 -1.54 -25.90
CA GLU A 392 -9.39 -0.53 -26.65
C GLU A 392 -9.05 -0.43 -28.15
N GLY A 393 -8.04 -1.15 -28.64
CA GLY A 393 -7.94 -1.51 -30.05
C GLY A 393 -7.75 -0.36 -31.06
N TRP A 394 -7.07 0.74 -30.73
CA TRP A 394 -6.90 1.90 -31.63
C TRP A 394 -6.21 1.58 -32.97
N ILE A 395 -6.63 2.27 -34.05
CA ILE A 395 -6.08 2.13 -35.41
C ILE A 395 -4.59 2.56 -35.37
N ALA A 396 -3.68 1.61 -35.65
CA ALA A 396 -2.21 1.70 -35.62
C ALA A 396 -1.48 1.19 -34.35
N SER A 397 -2.19 0.76 -33.31
CA SER A 397 -1.56 0.16 -32.13
C SER A 397 -0.99 -1.25 -32.39
N VAL A 398 -0.02 -1.65 -31.58
CA VAL A 398 0.55 -3.00 -31.52
C VAL A 398 0.05 -3.67 -30.26
N TYR A 399 -0.58 -4.84 -30.39
CA TYR A 399 -1.01 -5.64 -29.26
C TYR A 399 -0.50 -7.06 -29.44
N GLN A 400 0.47 -7.45 -28.63
CA GLN A 400 1.04 -8.80 -28.70
C GLN A 400 1.12 -9.39 -27.30
N ILE A 401 0.63 -10.63 -27.18
CA ILE A 401 0.85 -11.43 -25.98
C ILE A 401 1.57 -12.69 -26.41
N SER A 402 2.82 -12.85 -26.00
CA SER A 402 3.61 -14.03 -26.33
C SER A 402 4.18 -14.74 -25.13
N ASP A 403 4.36 -16.06 -25.26
CA ASP A 403 5.15 -16.88 -24.32
C ASP A 403 4.70 -16.71 -22.85
N SER A 404 3.40 -16.50 -22.65
CA SER A 404 2.82 -16.08 -21.36
C SER A 404 1.77 -17.05 -20.84
N TYR A 405 1.48 -16.99 -19.54
CA TYR A 405 0.70 -18.01 -18.83
C TYR A 405 -0.41 -17.42 -17.93
N ALA A 406 -1.66 -17.70 -18.28
CA ALA A 406 -2.82 -17.44 -17.42
C ALA A 406 -3.08 -18.67 -16.52
N LEU A 407 -2.56 -18.61 -15.29
CA LEU A 407 -2.64 -19.69 -14.30
C LEU A 407 -3.65 -19.38 -13.18
N ASN A 408 -4.55 -18.44 -13.45
CA ASN A 408 -5.59 -18.00 -12.52
C ASN A 408 -6.53 -19.16 -12.22
N LYS A 409 -6.83 -19.39 -10.93
CA LYS A 409 -7.78 -20.44 -10.55
C LYS A 409 -9.21 -20.11 -10.98
N ILE A 410 -9.57 -18.84 -10.84
CA ILE A 410 -10.91 -18.30 -11.05
C ILE A 410 -10.77 -17.04 -11.90
N VAL A 411 -11.59 -16.94 -12.94
CA VAL A 411 -11.80 -15.71 -13.73
C VAL A 411 -13.31 -15.51 -13.87
N THR A 412 -13.87 -14.48 -13.25
CA THR A 412 -15.32 -14.24 -13.24
C THR A 412 -15.67 -12.81 -13.66
N GLY A 413 -16.82 -12.65 -14.30
CA GLY A 413 -17.43 -11.40 -14.74
C GLY A 413 -18.85 -11.65 -15.27
N ASN A 414 -19.55 -10.60 -15.71
CA ASN A 414 -20.91 -10.70 -16.25
C ASN A 414 -20.89 -11.03 -17.75
N GLU A 415 -20.21 -10.20 -18.55
CA GLU A 415 -20.03 -10.41 -19.98
C GLU A 415 -18.55 -10.29 -20.37
N ASN A 416 -18.16 -10.91 -21.49
CA ASN A 416 -16.81 -10.82 -22.05
C ASN A 416 -15.75 -11.28 -21.02
N VAL A 417 -15.87 -12.54 -20.62
CA VAL A 417 -14.92 -13.19 -19.71
C VAL A 417 -14.11 -14.17 -20.54
N GLY A 418 -12.80 -14.00 -20.57
CA GLY A 418 -11.90 -14.85 -21.33
C GLY A 418 -10.72 -15.33 -20.50
N ARG A 419 -10.06 -16.38 -21.00
CA ARG A 419 -8.97 -17.04 -20.25
C ARG A 419 -7.68 -16.26 -20.33
N ILE A 420 -7.39 -15.69 -21.49
CA ILE A 420 -6.22 -14.83 -21.70
C ILE A 420 -6.63 -13.38 -21.58
N TYR A 421 -7.68 -12.98 -22.30
CA TYR A 421 -8.14 -11.59 -22.28
C TYR A 421 -9.67 -11.50 -22.26
N GLY A 422 -10.22 -10.42 -21.72
CA GLY A 422 -11.66 -10.26 -21.50
C GLY A 422 -12.45 -9.79 -22.72
N ASN A 423 -11.94 -8.80 -23.48
CA ASN A 423 -12.62 -8.33 -24.71
C ASN A 423 -11.77 -8.50 -25.96
N TYR A 424 -12.34 -9.13 -26.99
CA TYR A 424 -11.92 -8.94 -28.37
C TYR A 424 -12.83 -7.89 -29.01
N SER A 425 -12.38 -6.63 -29.12
CA SER A 425 -13.15 -5.59 -29.82
C SER A 425 -13.36 -5.96 -31.30
N LEU A 426 -14.40 -6.74 -31.60
CA LEU A 426 -15.06 -6.85 -32.90
C LEU A 426 -16.14 -5.77 -32.99
N LEU A 427 -15.75 -4.49 -32.89
CA LEU A 427 -16.61 -3.43 -33.44
C LEU A 427 -16.54 -3.46 -34.96
N GLY A 428 -17.11 -4.51 -35.56
CA GLY A 428 -17.38 -4.65 -36.98
C GLY A 428 -16.19 -4.44 -37.92
N PRO A 429 -16.40 -4.44 -39.24
CA PRO A 429 -15.37 -4.16 -40.22
C PRO A 429 -15.12 -2.64 -40.25
N THR A 430 -14.71 -2.03 -39.14
CA THR A 430 -14.19 -0.67 -39.16
C THR A 430 -12.77 -0.77 -39.72
N PRO A 431 -12.50 -0.30 -40.95
CA PRO A 431 -11.20 -0.54 -41.58
C PRO A 431 -10.09 0.12 -40.76
N GLY A 432 -9.22 -0.68 -40.13
CA GLY A 432 -7.98 -0.20 -39.50
C GLY A 432 -7.69 -0.65 -38.07
N LEU A 433 -8.65 -1.21 -37.31
CA LEU A 433 -8.35 -1.73 -35.97
C LEU A 433 -7.55 -3.04 -36.09
N LYS A 434 -6.42 -3.16 -35.37
CA LYS A 434 -5.54 -4.35 -35.41
C LYS A 434 -5.90 -5.31 -34.27
N PRO A 435 -6.10 -6.61 -34.55
CA PRO A 435 -6.36 -7.60 -33.51
C PRO A 435 -5.13 -7.87 -32.64
N ILE A 436 -5.35 -8.33 -31.40
CA ILE A 436 -4.28 -8.87 -30.56
C ILE A 436 -3.66 -10.08 -31.25
N THR A 437 -2.34 -10.09 -31.37
CA THR A 437 -1.60 -11.28 -31.78
C THR A 437 -1.22 -12.08 -30.54
N ILE A 438 -1.74 -13.30 -30.44
CA ILE A 438 -1.44 -14.23 -29.35
C ILE A 438 -0.62 -15.38 -29.90
N THR A 439 0.59 -15.55 -29.36
CA THR A 439 1.53 -16.58 -29.82
C THR A 439 2.10 -17.32 -28.61
N ASN A 440 2.13 -18.64 -28.60
CA ASN A 440 2.70 -19.41 -27.48
C ASN A 440 2.17 -18.99 -26.09
N THR A 441 0.91 -18.60 -26.01
CA THR A 441 0.30 -18.17 -24.74
C THR A 441 -0.71 -19.21 -24.28
N TYR A 442 -0.65 -19.51 -23.01
CA TYR A 442 -1.30 -20.69 -22.44
C TYR A 442 -2.20 -20.35 -21.26
N ALA A 443 -3.25 -21.15 -21.07
CA ALA A 443 -4.17 -21.02 -19.95
C ALA A 443 -4.37 -22.36 -19.23
N TRP A 444 -4.61 -22.30 -17.92
CA TRP A 444 -4.84 -23.49 -17.10
C TRP A 444 -6.16 -24.18 -17.48
N GLU A 445 -6.16 -25.49 -17.77
CA GLU A 445 -7.36 -26.19 -18.25
C GLU A 445 -8.54 -26.17 -17.25
N ASN A 446 -8.25 -26.10 -15.95
CA ASN A 446 -9.27 -26.10 -14.90
C ASN A 446 -9.62 -24.69 -14.43
N MET A 447 -9.21 -23.66 -15.17
CA MET A 447 -9.63 -22.29 -14.90
C MET A 447 -11.16 -22.24 -14.94
N SER A 448 -11.77 -21.86 -13.82
CA SER A 448 -13.22 -21.70 -13.74
C SER A 448 -13.61 -20.28 -14.13
N GLY A 449 -14.55 -20.14 -15.07
CA GLY A 449 -15.09 -18.86 -15.53
C GLY A 449 -16.24 -19.07 -16.52
N ASP A 450 -17.05 -18.04 -16.72
CA ASP A 450 -18.11 -18.05 -17.73
C ASP A 450 -17.56 -17.57 -19.08
N PHE A 451 -16.84 -18.45 -19.78
CA PHE A 451 -16.14 -18.02 -20.99
C PHE A 451 -17.12 -17.70 -22.11
N ASP A 452 -16.95 -16.54 -22.74
CA ASP A 452 -17.81 -15.94 -23.79
C ASP A 452 -17.99 -16.78 -25.08
N GLY A 453 -17.36 -17.96 -25.13
CA GLY A 453 -17.43 -18.88 -26.26
C GLY A 453 -16.44 -18.57 -27.39
N ASN A 454 -15.69 -17.46 -27.33
CA ASN A 454 -14.74 -17.08 -28.36
C ASN A 454 -13.45 -17.92 -28.27
N PRO A 455 -13.09 -18.70 -29.29
CA PRO A 455 -11.88 -19.53 -29.25
C PRO A 455 -10.58 -18.72 -29.19
N ALA A 456 -10.57 -17.47 -29.65
CA ALA A 456 -9.38 -16.61 -29.65
C ALA A 456 -8.92 -16.25 -28.22
N ASP A 457 -9.87 -16.19 -27.29
CA ASP A 457 -9.70 -15.68 -25.93
C ASP A 457 -9.23 -16.79 -24.97
N ARG A 458 -9.16 -18.03 -25.46
CA ARG A 458 -8.92 -19.23 -24.65
C ARG A 458 -7.46 -19.52 -24.37
N GLY A 459 -6.53 -19.02 -25.20
CA GLY A 459 -5.14 -19.49 -25.21
C GLY A 459 -5.05 -20.99 -25.49
N ILE A 460 -3.85 -21.54 -25.41
CA ILE A 460 -3.62 -22.98 -25.54
C ILE A 460 -3.82 -23.63 -24.16
N ASP A 461 -4.64 -24.68 -24.09
CA ASP A 461 -4.85 -25.45 -22.86
C ASP A 461 -3.55 -26.07 -22.37
N ILE A 462 -3.26 -25.90 -21.07
CA ILE A 462 -2.29 -26.72 -20.36
C ILE A 462 -3.06 -27.67 -19.45
N SER A 463 -2.97 -28.97 -19.76
CA SER A 463 -3.66 -30.01 -19.00
C SER A 463 -3.06 -30.23 -17.60
N SER A 464 -3.94 -30.38 -16.62
CA SER A 464 -3.70 -30.36 -15.18
C SER A 464 -3.16 -31.66 -14.59
N THR A 465 -3.11 -32.75 -15.37
CA THR A 465 -2.45 -34.00 -14.94
C THR A 465 -0.96 -33.84 -14.71
N GLU A 466 -0.42 -32.65 -14.91
CA GLU A 466 0.94 -32.52 -15.39
C GLU A 466 1.59 -31.17 -14.96
N VAL A 467 0.82 -30.11 -14.68
CA VAL A 467 1.35 -28.85 -14.06
C VAL A 467 1.71 -29.01 -12.57
N TRP A 468 1.12 -29.99 -11.88
CA TRP A 468 1.27 -30.17 -10.44
C TRP A 468 1.76 -31.57 -10.04
N GLN A 469 1.84 -32.51 -10.98
CA GLN A 469 2.42 -33.84 -10.77
C GLN A 469 3.39 -34.14 -11.93
N THR A 470 4.69 -34.04 -11.63
CA THR A 470 5.78 -34.73 -12.35
C THR A 470 5.67 -34.78 -13.88
N TYR A 471 6.26 -33.80 -14.56
CA TYR A 471 6.78 -34.06 -15.91
C TYR A 471 8.25 -34.45 -15.85
N PRO A 472 8.66 -35.49 -16.59
CA PRO A 472 10.06 -35.64 -16.98
C PRO A 472 10.49 -34.40 -17.76
N ALA A 473 11.72 -33.93 -17.54
CA ALA A 473 12.30 -32.83 -18.29
C ALA A 473 12.11 -33.05 -19.81
N GLY A 474 11.37 -32.16 -20.48
CA GLY A 474 11.49 -32.00 -21.94
C GLY A 474 10.26 -32.03 -22.85
N THR A 475 8.99 -32.12 -22.40
CA THR A 475 7.87 -32.29 -23.38
C THR A 475 6.82 -31.17 -23.46
N VAL A 476 6.55 -30.41 -22.39
CA VAL A 476 5.74 -29.15 -22.50
C VAL A 476 6.63 -27.91 -22.55
N TRP A 477 7.86 -28.04 -22.04
CA TRP A 477 8.84 -26.98 -21.90
C TRP A 477 9.90 -26.96 -23.00
N SER A 478 9.73 -27.74 -24.08
CA SER A 478 10.66 -27.75 -25.22
C SER A 478 10.54 -26.51 -26.12
N ASN A 479 9.41 -25.79 -26.01
CA ASN A 479 9.13 -24.57 -26.76
C ASN A 479 9.36 -23.31 -25.93
N LEU A 480 9.63 -23.45 -24.63
CA LEU A 480 10.10 -22.32 -23.85
C LEU A 480 11.52 -22.00 -24.28
N ASP A 481 11.77 -20.72 -24.53
CA ASP A 481 13.13 -20.25 -24.66
C ASP A 481 13.86 -20.53 -23.34
N SER A 482 14.75 -21.52 -23.35
CA SER A 482 15.58 -21.90 -22.19
C SER A 482 16.54 -20.79 -21.76
N THR A 483 16.72 -19.74 -22.58
CA THR A 483 17.43 -18.52 -22.19
C THR A 483 16.59 -17.60 -21.30
N VAL A 484 15.27 -17.79 -21.27
CA VAL A 484 14.32 -17.01 -20.46
C VAL A 484 13.83 -17.78 -19.24
N TRP A 485 13.45 -19.04 -19.43
CA TRP A 485 12.80 -19.85 -18.40
C TRP A 485 13.69 -21.01 -17.98
N LYS A 486 13.82 -21.24 -16.67
CA LYS A 486 14.58 -22.39 -16.17
C LYS A 486 13.67 -23.59 -16.03
N GLN A 487 14.07 -24.71 -16.64
CA GLN A 487 13.61 -26.02 -16.17
C GLN A 487 14.20 -26.29 -14.79
N ASN A 488 13.49 -25.89 -13.73
CA ASN A 488 13.96 -26.15 -12.39
C ASN A 488 13.87 -27.65 -12.08
N SER A 489 15.01 -28.25 -11.76
CA SER A 489 15.19 -29.67 -11.39
C SER A 489 15.69 -29.80 -9.93
N PHE A 490 14.90 -29.38 -8.95
CA PHE A 490 15.21 -29.60 -7.53
C PHE A 490 14.76 -30.98 -7.04
N SER A 491 15.66 -31.91 -6.71
CA SER A 491 15.26 -33.16 -6.03
C SER A 491 15.03 -32.89 -4.53
N SER A 492 13.85 -33.21 -4.00
CA SER A 492 13.72 -33.45 -2.55
C SER A 492 12.77 -34.62 -2.27
N SER A 493 13.04 -35.30 -1.17
CA SER A 493 12.70 -36.69 -0.86
C SER A 493 11.26 -36.96 -0.40
N ASN A 494 10.26 -36.16 -0.82
CA ASN A 494 8.85 -36.44 -0.51
C ASN A 494 7.95 -36.18 -1.73
N SER A 495 7.04 -37.13 -1.96
CA SER A 495 6.43 -37.47 -3.25
C SER A 495 5.39 -36.52 -3.86
N TYR A 496 5.46 -35.20 -3.64
CA TYR A 496 4.61 -34.24 -4.34
C TYR A 496 5.40 -32.98 -4.72
N ASN A 497 5.88 -32.93 -5.97
CA ASN A 497 6.62 -31.81 -6.55
C ASN A 497 5.66 -30.91 -7.36
N TYR A 498 5.14 -29.88 -6.71
CA TYR A 498 4.42 -28.78 -7.33
C TYR A 498 5.43 -27.76 -7.91
N ARG A 499 5.40 -27.42 -9.21
CA ARG A 499 6.36 -26.45 -9.81
C ARG A 499 5.68 -25.46 -10.74
N LEU A 500 5.72 -24.18 -10.38
CA LEU A 500 5.41 -23.07 -11.28
C LEU A 500 6.56 -22.90 -12.30
N PRO A 501 6.30 -22.36 -13.50
CA PRO A 501 7.37 -21.86 -14.37
C PRO A 501 8.18 -20.80 -13.61
N ILE A 502 9.50 -20.96 -13.59
CA ILE A 502 10.42 -20.05 -12.90
C ILE A 502 11.28 -19.39 -13.97
N LEU A 503 11.26 -18.06 -14.00
CA LEU A 503 12.10 -17.23 -14.85
C LEU A 503 13.56 -17.44 -14.46
N ASN A 504 14.49 -17.39 -15.42
CA ASN A 504 15.89 -17.71 -15.17
C ASN A 504 16.52 -16.86 -14.05
N TRP A 505 16.22 -15.56 -14.00
CA TRP A 505 16.70 -14.64 -12.97
C TRP A 505 16.23 -15.01 -11.55
N GLN A 506 15.05 -15.62 -11.40
CA GLN A 506 14.53 -16.06 -10.11
C GLN A 506 15.38 -17.16 -9.46
N THR A 507 16.27 -17.80 -10.23
CA THR A 507 17.07 -18.93 -9.73
C THR A 507 18.36 -18.51 -9.03
N GLU A 508 18.81 -17.27 -9.21
CA GLU A 508 19.91 -16.70 -8.43
C GLU A 508 19.42 -16.27 -7.03
N ILE A 509 18.17 -15.79 -6.92
CA ILE A 509 17.51 -15.42 -5.66
C ILE A 509 17.23 -16.65 -4.76
N LEU A 510 16.95 -17.80 -5.38
CA LEU A 510 16.66 -19.06 -4.69
C LEU A 510 17.87 -19.70 -3.98
N GLU A 511 19.10 -19.31 -4.31
CA GLU A 511 20.31 -19.80 -3.64
C GLU A 511 20.68 -18.99 -2.39
N GLU A 512 20.21 -17.74 -2.26
CA GLU A 512 20.49 -16.88 -1.08
C GLU A 512 19.32 -16.67 -0.11
N ASP A 513 18.03 -16.75 -0.53
CA ASP A 513 16.91 -16.42 0.38
C ASP A 513 15.66 -17.31 0.25
N ALA A 514 15.81 -18.60 0.64
CA ALA A 514 14.77 -19.64 0.57
C ALA A 514 13.58 -19.49 1.56
N SER A 515 13.32 -18.29 2.07
CA SER A 515 12.25 -18.01 3.05
C SER A 515 10.98 -17.41 2.42
N HIS A 516 11.09 -16.73 1.28
CA HIS A 516 10.00 -15.98 0.65
C HIS A 516 9.19 -16.78 -0.40
N LEU A 517 9.68 -17.93 -0.85
CA LEU A 517 9.02 -18.79 -1.85
C LEU A 517 8.34 -20.03 -1.26
N ARG A 518 8.27 -20.13 0.07
CA ARG A 518 7.47 -21.15 0.75
C ARG A 518 6.08 -20.57 1.01
N PRO A 519 4.99 -21.20 0.53
CA PRO A 519 3.69 -21.02 1.17
C PRO A 519 3.88 -21.27 2.66
N LYS A 520 3.53 -20.32 3.54
CA LYS A 520 3.46 -20.56 4.97
C LYS A 520 2.38 -21.60 5.23
N VAL A 521 2.78 -22.87 5.25
CA VAL A 521 1.99 -23.95 5.82
C VAL A 521 2.24 -23.92 7.33
N SER A 522 1.21 -23.60 8.12
CA SER A 522 1.27 -23.76 9.58
C SER A 522 1.53 -25.24 9.91
N PRO A 523 2.49 -25.57 10.80
CA PRO A 523 2.83 -26.95 11.11
C PRO A 523 1.85 -27.61 12.09
N GLY A 524 1.16 -28.66 11.61
CA GLY A 524 0.86 -29.95 12.25
C GLY A 524 0.25 -30.08 13.66
N GLY A 525 -0.84 -30.88 13.76
CA GLY A 525 -1.26 -31.59 14.97
C GLY A 525 -2.48 -32.49 14.72
N GLY A 526 -2.41 -33.81 14.98
CA GLY A 526 -3.34 -34.82 14.45
C GLY A 526 -4.40 -35.42 15.39
N THR A 527 -5.22 -36.29 14.76
CA THR A 527 -6.03 -37.43 15.23
C THR A 527 -6.98 -37.32 16.45
N GLY A 528 -8.25 -37.68 16.24
CA GLY A 528 -9.16 -38.21 17.28
C GLY A 528 -10.62 -37.76 17.11
N GLY A 529 -11.53 -38.71 16.86
CA GLY A 529 -12.95 -38.41 16.65
C GLY A 529 -13.75 -38.12 17.94
N ALA A 530 -14.74 -37.24 17.82
CA ALA A 530 -16.02 -37.27 18.55
C ALA A 530 -16.96 -36.24 17.92
N THR A 531 -18.22 -36.64 17.69
CA THR A 531 -19.31 -35.77 17.26
C THR A 531 -19.61 -34.71 18.34
N VAL A 532 -19.50 -33.43 17.99
CA VAL A 532 -19.96 -32.31 18.84
C VAL A 532 -20.73 -31.34 17.95
N ILE A 533 -21.93 -30.95 18.39
CA ILE A 533 -22.76 -29.89 17.82
C ILE A 533 -22.23 -28.56 18.40
N PRO A 534 -21.72 -27.60 17.61
CA PRO A 534 -21.29 -26.31 18.16
C PRO A 534 -22.45 -25.30 18.21
N GLN A 535 -22.67 -24.74 19.39
CA GLN A 535 -23.34 -23.46 19.64
C GLN A 535 -22.25 -22.40 19.86
N ASN A 536 -22.39 -21.23 19.22
CA ASN A 536 -21.79 -19.90 19.49
C ASN A 536 -21.12 -19.26 18.25
N ASN A 537 -21.65 -18.12 17.79
CA ASN A 537 -21.05 -17.24 16.77
C ASN A 537 -20.57 -15.93 17.44
N THR A 538 -19.35 -15.46 17.14
CA THR A 538 -18.83 -14.13 17.52
C THR A 538 -18.40 -13.36 16.28
N ALA A 539 -18.71 -12.06 16.17
CA ALA A 539 -18.30 -11.20 15.05
C ALA A 539 -17.31 -10.12 15.50
N GLU A 540 -16.25 -9.84 14.72
CA GLU A 540 -15.28 -8.77 14.97
C GLU A 540 -15.59 -7.53 14.10
N VAL A 541 -15.32 -6.32 14.59
CA VAL A 541 -15.54 -5.07 13.84
C VAL A 541 -14.33 -4.15 14.05
N LYS A 542 -13.75 -3.63 12.97
CA LYS A 542 -12.62 -2.67 12.99
C LYS A 542 -13.02 -1.37 12.29
N GLY A 543 -12.66 -0.22 12.86
CA GLY A 543 -12.81 1.09 12.22
C GLY A 543 -11.56 1.48 11.44
N TYR A 544 -11.71 2.21 10.33
CA TYR A 544 -10.60 2.78 9.55
C TYR A 544 -10.77 4.30 9.34
N GLU A 545 -9.67 5.03 9.32
CA GLU A 545 -9.62 6.45 9.00
C GLU A 545 -9.54 6.67 7.48
N SER A 546 -10.52 7.35 6.90
CA SER A 546 -10.40 8.01 5.59
C SER A 546 -11.08 9.36 5.66
N SER A 547 -10.40 10.41 5.19
CA SER A 547 -10.81 11.81 5.39
C SER A 547 -12.24 12.11 4.93
N SER A 548 -13.04 12.65 5.86
CA SER A 548 -14.41 13.23 5.74
C SER A 548 -15.59 12.33 6.12
N SER A 549 -15.41 11.02 6.26
CA SER A 549 -16.50 10.11 6.64
C SER A 549 -15.90 8.83 7.25
N GLY A 550 -16.26 8.50 8.49
CA GLY A 550 -15.72 7.33 9.17
C GLY A 550 -16.04 6.04 8.42
N ALA A 551 -15.13 5.07 8.39
CA ALA A 551 -15.35 3.77 7.75
C ALA A 551 -15.45 2.64 8.78
N ILE A 552 -16.30 1.65 8.52
CA ILE A 552 -16.42 0.43 9.35
C ILE A 552 -16.14 -0.80 8.49
N LEU A 553 -15.21 -1.62 8.97
CA LEU A 553 -14.87 -2.94 8.46
C LEU A 553 -15.48 -4.00 9.39
N ILE A 554 -16.31 -4.90 8.87
CA ILE A 554 -16.83 -6.05 9.64
C ILE A 554 -15.91 -7.24 9.32
N LEU A 555 -15.17 -7.73 10.32
CA LEU A 555 -14.21 -8.81 10.17
C LEU A 555 -14.74 -10.07 10.87
N GLU A 556 -14.92 -11.14 10.09
CA GLU A 556 -15.06 -12.54 10.50
C GLU A 556 -16.07 -12.94 11.58
N THR A 557 -16.68 -14.11 11.37
CA THR A 557 -17.27 -14.89 12.47
C THR A 557 -16.42 -16.12 12.74
N VAL A 558 -15.98 -16.33 13.98
CA VAL A 558 -15.20 -17.51 14.37
C VAL A 558 -16.14 -18.52 15.04
N ASP A 559 -16.24 -19.73 14.49
CA ASP A 559 -16.80 -20.88 15.21
C ASP A 559 -15.71 -21.45 16.14
N SER A 560 -16.01 -21.51 17.44
CA SER A 560 -15.14 -22.07 18.48
C SER A 560 -14.71 -23.54 18.25
N SER A 561 -15.29 -24.23 17.26
CA SER A 561 -15.00 -25.65 16.98
C SER A 561 -13.77 -25.91 16.09
N ASN A 562 -13.11 -24.89 15.53
CA ASN A 562 -11.94 -25.02 14.64
C ASN A 562 -12.15 -25.96 13.43
N ALA A 563 -13.40 -26.26 13.08
CA ALA A 563 -13.76 -27.03 11.89
C ALA A 563 -13.94 -26.09 10.69
N SER A 564 -13.26 -26.39 9.60
CA SER A 564 -13.23 -25.67 8.32
C SER A 564 -14.57 -25.70 7.56
N LYS A 565 -15.64 -25.17 8.15
CA LYS A 565 -16.90 -24.89 7.45
C LYS A 565 -16.96 -23.41 7.05
N LYS A 566 -17.24 -23.19 5.75
CA LYS A 566 -17.43 -21.87 5.14
C LYS A 566 -18.73 -21.25 5.69
N LEU A 567 -18.66 -20.00 6.16
CA LEU A 567 -19.80 -19.22 6.62
C LEU A 567 -20.00 -18.02 5.69
N THR A 568 -21.18 -17.91 5.08
CA THR A 568 -21.62 -16.75 4.27
C THR A 568 -22.82 -16.09 4.95
N ALA A 569 -22.57 -15.10 5.82
CA ALA A 569 -23.61 -14.26 6.40
C ALA A 569 -23.74 -12.93 5.62
N THR A 570 -24.94 -12.35 5.62
CA THR A 570 -25.24 -11.05 4.97
C THR A 570 -25.68 -10.04 6.01
N TYR A 571 -25.18 -8.81 5.90
CA TYR A 571 -25.49 -7.71 6.81
C TYR A 571 -26.10 -6.51 6.07
N GLU A 572 -26.93 -5.73 6.76
CA GLU A 572 -27.54 -4.49 6.28
C GLU A 572 -27.26 -3.36 7.29
N LEU A 573 -26.78 -2.21 6.80
CA LEU A 573 -26.54 -1.02 7.60
C LEU A 573 -27.69 -0.01 7.40
N LYS A 574 -28.23 0.55 8.48
CA LYS A 574 -29.27 1.60 8.44
C LYS A 574 -28.84 2.85 9.20
N ASP A 575 -29.21 4.03 8.69
CA ASP A 575 -29.05 5.30 9.41
C ASP A 575 -30.03 5.43 10.60
N ALA A 576 -29.94 6.55 11.33
CA ALA A 576 -30.83 6.89 12.44
C ALA A 576 -32.32 7.03 12.05
N ASN A 577 -32.61 7.23 10.75
CA ASN A 577 -33.96 7.34 10.20
C ASN A 577 -34.49 6.01 9.66
N GLY A 578 -33.69 4.93 9.69
CA GLY A 578 -34.04 3.62 9.16
C GLY A 578 -33.84 3.46 7.67
N ASN A 579 -33.18 4.42 7.00
CA ASN A 579 -32.82 4.28 5.59
C ASN A 579 -31.68 3.28 5.46
N SER A 580 -31.87 2.28 4.59
CA SER A 580 -30.84 1.30 4.27
C SER A 580 -29.78 1.95 3.38
N PHE A 581 -28.52 1.82 3.78
CA PHE A 581 -27.42 1.92 2.83
C PHE A 581 -27.42 0.63 2.03
N ASN A 582 -27.22 0.71 0.71
CA ASN A 582 -27.19 -0.45 -0.17
C ASN A 582 -25.73 -0.76 -0.57
N PRO A 583 -24.89 -1.29 0.34
CA PRO A 583 -23.61 -1.87 -0.07
C PRO A 583 -23.94 -3.12 -0.89
N LYS A 584 -23.43 -3.23 -2.12
CA LYS A 584 -23.65 -4.45 -2.90
C LYS A 584 -22.79 -5.55 -2.29
N MET A 585 -23.38 -6.31 -1.36
CA MET A 585 -22.95 -7.64 -0.91
C MET A 585 -21.55 -7.72 -0.27
N ILE A 586 -21.49 -7.63 1.07
CA ILE A 586 -20.30 -8.06 1.83
C ILE A 586 -20.26 -9.60 1.86
N TYR A 587 -19.29 -10.20 1.18
CA TYR A 587 -18.94 -11.61 1.37
C TYR A 587 -17.78 -11.73 2.35
N ILE A 588 -18.00 -12.36 3.50
CA ILE A 588 -16.89 -12.80 4.35
C ILE A 588 -16.54 -14.22 3.89
N THR A 589 -15.39 -14.39 3.24
CA THR A 589 -14.74 -15.70 3.10
C THR A 589 -13.29 -15.57 3.52
N ASN A 590 -12.77 -16.56 4.26
CA ASN A 590 -11.46 -16.44 4.87
C ASN A 590 -10.32 -16.69 3.86
N GLN A 591 -9.28 -15.87 4.00
CA GLN A 591 -8.02 -15.70 3.23
C GLN A 591 -7.95 -14.63 2.14
N SER A 592 -8.98 -13.80 1.93
CA SER A 592 -8.88 -12.65 0.99
C SER A 592 -9.32 -11.30 1.53
N GLY A 593 -9.57 -11.16 2.85
CA GLY A 593 -9.52 -9.87 3.57
C GLY A 593 -10.30 -8.66 3.03
N HIS A 594 -11.21 -8.80 2.06
CA HIS A 594 -11.92 -7.65 1.50
C HIS A 594 -13.26 -7.43 2.21
N ALA A 595 -13.41 -6.26 2.84
CA ALA A 595 -14.70 -5.71 3.21
C ALA A 595 -14.88 -4.35 2.52
N GLU A 596 -16.10 -4.07 2.06
CA GLU A 596 -16.44 -2.77 1.44
C GLU A 596 -16.36 -1.65 2.49
N GLN A 597 -15.64 -0.58 2.15
CA GLN A 597 -15.56 0.62 2.97
C GLN A 597 -16.83 1.47 2.78
N ILE A 598 -17.63 1.63 3.83
CA ILE A 598 -18.82 2.49 3.81
C ILE A 598 -18.51 3.80 4.52
N PHE A 599 -18.61 4.92 3.80
CA PHE A 599 -18.39 6.27 4.33
C PHE A 599 -19.57 6.73 5.21
N LEU A 600 -19.33 6.97 6.51
CA LEU A 600 -20.33 7.39 7.50
C LEU A 600 -20.19 8.85 7.91
N THR A 601 -21.33 9.50 8.17
CA THR A 601 -21.39 10.88 8.65
C THR A 601 -21.16 10.95 10.16
N ASN A 602 -20.25 11.84 10.55
CA ASN A 602 -19.91 12.08 11.95
C ASN A 602 -21.12 12.62 12.76
N GLY A 603 -21.26 12.19 14.01
CA GLY A 603 -22.37 12.54 14.90
C GLY A 603 -23.67 11.77 14.68
N ILE A 604 -23.71 10.83 13.72
CA ILE A 604 -24.90 10.02 13.42
C ILE A 604 -24.77 8.61 14.03
N THR A 605 -25.89 8.10 14.57
CA THR A 605 -26.00 6.71 15.01
C THR A 605 -26.45 5.81 13.87
N TYR A 606 -25.77 4.69 13.67
CA TYR A 606 -26.12 3.67 12.69
C TYR A 606 -26.47 2.35 13.36
N THR A 607 -27.23 1.52 12.67
CA THR A 607 -27.62 0.18 13.14
C THR A 607 -27.29 -0.88 12.11
N ILE A 608 -26.57 -1.92 12.53
CA ILE A 608 -26.21 -3.08 11.71
C ILE A 608 -27.17 -4.23 12.01
N TYR A 609 -27.72 -4.85 10.98
CA TYR A 609 -28.60 -6.03 11.04
C TYR A 609 -27.95 -7.20 10.31
N GLU A 610 -27.94 -8.39 10.91
CA GLU A 610 -27.71 -9.62 10.15
C GLU A 610 -29.02 -9.98 9.44
N THR A 611 -29.03 -9.92 8.10
CA THR A 611 -30.23 -10.15 7.30
C THR A 611 -30.33 -11.58 6.78
N LYS A 612 -29.22 -12.31 6.74
CA LYS A 612 -29.18 -13.73 6.38
C LYS A 612 -28.00 -14.42 7.07
N ALA A 613 -28.30 -15.47 7.84
CA ALA A 613 -27.27 -16.34 8.39
C ALA A 613 -26.71 -17.30 7.34
N SER A 614 -25.52 -17.82 7.64
CA SER A 614 -24.89 -18.90 6.87
C SER A 614 -25.76 -20.16 6.82
N GLU A 615 -25.64 -20.93 5.74
CA GLU A 615 -26.42 -22.15 5.54
C GLU A 615 -26.25 -23.14 6.71
N GLY A 616 -27.36 -23.48 7.37
CA GLY A 616 -27.39 -24.33 8.58
C GLY A 616 -27.43 -23.57 9.91
N TYR A 617 -27.39 -22.23 9.92
CA TYR A 617 -27.46 -21.39 11.11
C TYR A 617 -28.72 -20.51 11.12
N GLN A 618 -29.14 -20.05 12.30
CA GLN A 618 -30.21 -19.06 12.44
C GLN A 618 -29.60 -17.65 12.53
N PRO A 619 -30.21 -16.63 11.89
CA PRO A 619 -29.77 -15.23 12.02
C PRO A 619 -29.74 -14.78 13.48
N LEU A 620 -28.75 -13.96 13.84
CA LEU A 620 -28.72 -13.30 15.14
C LEU A 620 -29.95 -12.41 15.27
N ASN A 621 -30.76 -12.65 16.32
CA ASN A 621 -32.01 -11.92 16.56
C ASN A 621 -31.76 -10.53 17.20
N GLY A 622 -30.70 -9.83 16.77
CA GLY A 622 -30.21 -8.60 17.37
C GLY A 622 -29.62 -7.63 16.35
N SER A 623 -29.47 -6.37 16.76
CA SER A 623 -28.85 -5.33 15.96
C SER A 623 -27.77 -4.60 16.75
N ILE A 624 -26.70 -4.19 16.08
CA ILE A 624 -25.57 -3.49 16.71
C ILE A 624 -25.72 -2.01 16.41
N LYS A 625 -25.82 -1.19 17.47
CA LYS A 625 -25.82 0.27 17.36
C LYS A 625 -24.44 0.84 17.59
N ILE A 626 -24.06 1.74 16.70
CA ILE A 626 -22.74 2.38 16.65
C ILE A 626 -22.92 3.89 16.51
N VAL A 627 -22.08 4.66 17.19
CA VAL A 627 -22.02 6.12 17.06
C VAL A 627 -20.63 6.52 16.57
N VAL A 628 -20.58 7.41 15.59
CA VAL A 628 -19.34 8.00 15.06
C VAL A 628 -19.14 9.37 15.73
N ASN A 629 -18.02 9.58 16.43
CA ASN A 629 -17.69 10.83 17.15
C ASN A 629 -16.58 11.65 16.47
N ASP A 630 -16.46 12.94 16.86
CA ASP A 630 -15.49 13.93 16.35
C ASP A 630 -14.00 13.54 16.52
N ASP A 631 -13.71 12.58 17.40
CA ASP A 631 -12.38 12.00 17.65
C ASP A 631 -12.17 10.63 16.99
N LEU A 632 -13.09 10.23 16.10
CA LEU A 632 -13.06 8.99 15.32
C LEU A 632 -13.09 7.69 16.16
N THR A 633 -13.65 7.72 17.37
CA THR A 633 -13.96 6.50 18.13
C THR A 633 -15.34 5.93 17.77
N VAL A 634 -15.41 4.64 17.40
CA VAL A 634 -16.68 3.90 17.29
C VAL A 634 -17.01 3.31 18.65
N GLN A 635 -18.05 3.83 19.30
CA GLN A 635 -18.50 3.34 20.61
C GLN A 635 -19.82 2.56 20.46
N PRO A 636 -19.93 1.31 20.95
CA PRO A 636 -21.21 0.62 21.01
C PRO A 636 -22.16 1.31 21.99
N VAL A 637 -23.44 1.40 21.64
CA VAL A 637 -24.45 1.96 22.56
C VAL A 637 -24.77 0.93 23.65
N LEU A 638 -24.21 1.14 24.86
CA LEU A 638 -24.45 0.50 26.17
C LEU A 638 -25.19 -0.86 26.19
N GLY A 639 -24.47 -1.94 26.56
CA GLY A 639 -25.05 -3.25 26.89
C GLY A 639 -24.19 -4.49 26.66
N TYR A 640 -22.96 -4.37 26.13
CA TYR A 640 -22.12 -5.50 25.76
C TYR A 640 -20.68 -5.35 26.29
N ASN A 641 -20.05 -6.47 26.72
CA ASN A 641 -18.68 -6.47 27.28
C ASN A 641 -17.62 -6.50 26.18
N LEU A 642 -16.58 -5.66 26.34
CA LEU A 642 -15.48 -5.47 25.40
C LEU A 642 -14.14 -5.74 26.11
N THR A 643 -13.22 -6.45 25.44
CA THR A 643 -11.81 -6.52 25.89
C THR A 643 -10.92 -5.92 24.80
N GLN A 644 -9.98 -5.06 25.21
CA GLN A 644 -9.06 -4.35 24.33
C GLN A 644 -7.68 -5.02 24.41
N ASN A 645 -7.08 -5.33 23.26
CA ASN A 645 -5.65 -5.67 23.19
C ASN A 645 -5.02 -5.16 21.89
N GLY A 646 -4.00 -4.30 21.99
CA GLY A 646 -3.23 -3.83 20.82
C GLY A 646 -4.01 -3.02 19.77
N GLY A 647 -5.08 -2.30 20.16
CA GLY A 647 -5.91 -1.53 19.21
C GLY A 647 -7.01 -2.34 18.51
N VAL A 648 -7.19 -3.61 18.90
CA VAL A 648 -8.28 -4.49 18.46
C VAL A 648 -9.34 -4.56 19.55
N TYR A 649 -10.61 -4.43 19.17
CA TYR A 649 -11.77 -4.53 20.06
C TYR A 649 -12.49 -5.86 19.83
N THR A 650 -12.48 -6.75 20.82
CA THR A 650 -13.17 -8.05 20.74
C THR A 650 -14.49 -8.00 21.52
N LEU A 651 -15.60 -8.25 20.83
CA LEU A 651 -16.93 -8.35 21.44
C LEU A 651 -17.16 -9.78 21.94
N THR A 652 -17.29 -9.97 23.25
CA THR A 652 -17.67 -11.27 23.82
C THR A 652 -19.10 -11.17 24.36
N ILE A 653 -20.04 -11.90 23.76
CA ILE A 653 -21.41 -11.99 24.27
C ILE A 653 -21.36 -12.89 25.53
N PRO A 654 -21.74 -12.41 26.73
CA PRO A 654 -21.73 -13.24 27.92
C PRO A 654 -22.76 -14.37 27.77
N ASN A 655 -22.40 -15.58 28.22
CA ASN A 655 -23.34 -16.66 28.42
C ASN A 655 -24.54 -16.17 29.26
N SER A 656 -25.75 -16.59 28.89
CA SER A 656 -26.82 -16.73 29.89
C SER A 656 -26.29 -17.59 31.05
N PRO A 657 -26.59 -17.27 32.31
CA PRO A 657 -25.92 -17.87 33.46
C PRO A 657 -25.98 -19.39 33.43
N GLU A 658 -24.87 -20.01 33.84
CA GLU A 658 -24.70 -21.45 34.08
C GLU A 658 -25.98 -22.05 34.68
N THR A 659 -26.56 -23.02 33.99
CA THR A 659 -27.32 -24.04 34.70
C THR A 659 -26.29 -24.95 35.35
N ALA A 660 -26.13 -24.79 36.66
CA ALA A 660 -25.35 -25.66 37.52
C ALA A 660 -25.79 -27.13 37.38
N PRO A 661 -24.89 -28.10 37.66
CA PRO A 661 -25.12 -29.51 37.41
C PRO A 661 -26.29 -30.06 38.22
N ASP A 662 -26.97 -31.02 37.60
CA ASP A 662 -28.08 -31.79 38.15
C ASP A 662 -27.67 -32.42 39.48
N ASN A 663 -28.06 -31.80 40.59
CA ASN A 663 -28.01 -32.35 41.93
C ASN A 663 -29.35 -32.03 42.60
N GLY A 664 -30.06 -33.09 42.99
CA GLY A 664 -31.47 -33.03 43.33
C GLY A 664 -31.84 -32.17 44.54
N ASN A 665 -33.16 -31.96 44.63
CA ASN A 665 -33.95 -31.59 45.82
C ASN A 665 -33.85 -30.15 46.37
N LYS A 666 -34.88 -29.33 46.02
CA LYS A 666 -35.91 -28.70 46.91
C LYS A 666 -36.18 -27.18 46.71
N SER A 667 -37.50 -26.89 46.63
CA SER A 667 -38.29 -25.69 47.06
C SER A 667 -38.02 -24.30 46.45
N TRP A 668 -38.94 -23.71 45.67
CA TRP A 668 -40.18 -22.95 46.03
C TRP A 668 -39.97 -21.43 46.29
N PHE A 669 -40.70 -20.62 45.50
CA PHE A 669 -41.20 -19.25 45.76
C PHE A 669 -40.26 -18.05 45.56
N GLY A 670 -40.36 -17.44 44.38
CA GLY A 670 -39.75 -16.16 43.98
C GLY A 670 -40.63 -15.44 42.95
N THR A 671 -41.88 -15.24 43.35
CA THR A 671 -42.99 -14.55 42.73
C THR A 671 -42.62 -13.34 41.85
N TRP A 672 -43.02 -13.27 40.58
CA TRP A 672 -44.41 -13.30 40.06
C TRP A 672 -45.34 -12.18 40.58
N TRP A 673 -44.88 -11.38 41.55
CA TRP A 673 -45.69 -10.31 42.12
C TRP A 673 -45.88 -9.14 41.14
N TRP A 674 -44.84 -8.85 40.36
CA TRP A 674 -44.85 -7.75 39.38
C TRP A 674 -45.73 -8.03 38.16
N LEU A 675 -45.84 -9.28 37.76
CA LEU A 675 -46.69 -9.69 36.62
C LEU A 675 -48.18 -9.61 36.97
N ILE A 676 -48.55 -9.94 38.22
CA ILE A 676 -49.94 -9.86 38.71
C ILE A 676 -50.40 -8.40 38.81
N LEU A 677 -49.53 -7.48 39.24
CA LEU A 677 -49.85 -6.06 39.34
C LEU A 677 -50.08 -5.42 37.95
N PHE A 678 -49.27 -5.79 36.95
CA PHE A 678 -49.35 -5.23 35.60
C PHE A 678 -50.60 -5.71 34.85
N ILE A 679 -50.98 -6.98 35.02
CA ILE A 679 -52.17 -7.57 34.39
C ILE A 679 -53.47 -7.01 34.99
N LEU A 680 -53.53 -6.73 36.30
CA LEU A 680 -54.71 -6.14 36.95
C LEU A 680 -54.98 -4.69 36.49
N ILE A 681 -53.93 -3.89 36.29
CA ILE A 681 -54.04 -2.50 35.79
C ILE A 681 -54.59 -2.50 34.35
N LEU A 682 -54.14 -3.44 33.50
CA LEU A 682 -54.63 -3.57 32.12
C LEU A 682 -56.11 -3.98 32.05
N ILE A 683 -56.55 -4.87 32.94
CA ILE A 683 -57.95 -5.34 32.96
C ILE A 683 -58.91 -4.23 33.40
N ILE A 684 -58.53 -3.39 34.37
CA ILE A 684 -59.36 -2.26 34.83
C ILE A 684 -59.49 -1.17 33.74
N ALA A 685 -58.40 -0.89 33.02
CA ALA A 685 -58.40 0.08 31.92
C ALA A 685 -59.30 -0.36 30.75
N VAL A 686 -59.27 -1.65 30.40
CA VAL A 686 -60.10 -2.22 29.34
C VAL A 686 -61.59 -2.28 29.74
N ALA A 687 -61.89 -2.59 31.00
CA ALA A 687 -63.27 -2.59 31.52
C ALA A 687 -63.89 -1.19 31.56
N GLY A 688 -63.12 -0.16 31.96
CA GLY A 688 -63.57 1.23 31.94
C GLY A 688 -63.86 1.75 30.52
N TYR A 689 -63.02 1.38 29.55
CA TYR A 689 -63.18 1.74 28.15
C TYR A 689 -64.43 1.10 27.51
N TRP A 690 -64.71 -0.18 27.83
CA TRP A 690 -65.90 -0.89 27.34
C TRP A 690 -67.21 -0.38 27.97
N TYR A 691 -67.20 -0.02 29.26
CA TYR A 691 -68.37 0.55 29.93
C TYR A 691 -68.72 1.95 29.41
N TYR A 692 -67.72 2.79 29.14
CA TYR A 692 -67.93 4.13 28.60
C TYR A 692 -68.49 4.11 27.16
N LYS A 693 -68.02 3.17 26.32
CA LYS A 693 -68.41 3.08 24.90
C LYS A 693 -69.82 2.53 24.68
N ASN A 694 -70.36 1.70 25.59
CA ASN A 694 -71.68 1.07 25.43
C ASN A 694 -72.83 1.75 26.18
N SER A 695 -72.59 2.80 26.97
CA SER A 695 -73.61 3.43 27.83
C SER A 695 -74.31 4.67 27.22
N SER A 696 -74.01 5.10 25.98
CA SER A 696 -74.55 6.38 25.46
C SER A 696 -75.04 6.38 24.01
N SER A 697 -75.51 5.24 23.46
CA SER A 697 -76.21 5.22 22.15
C SER A 697 -77.64 4.64 22.20
N LYS A 698 -78.39 4.92 23.27
CA LYS A 698 -79.86 4.82 23.28
C LYS A 698 -80.48 6.05 23.95
N SER A 699 -80.59 7.14 23.21
CA SER A 699 -81.81 7.96 23.10
C SER A 699 -81.47 9.31 22.48
N LYS A 700 -81.97 9.54 21.26
CA LYS A 700 -82.55 10.81 20.82
C LYS A 700 -83.03 10.64 19.38
N LYS A 701 -84.37 10.66 19.27
CA LYS A 701 -85.22 11.04 18.13
C LYS A 701 -84.86 10.55 16.74
#